data_AF-A0A7Z2XGJ2-F1
#
_entry.id   AF-A0A7Z2XGJ2-F1
#
_cell.length_a   1.000
_cell.length_b   1.000
_cell.length_c   1.000
_cell.angle_alpha   90.00
_cell.angle_beta   90.00
_cell.angle_gamma   90.00
#
_symmetry.space_group_name_H-M   'P 1'
#
loop_
_entity.id
_entity.type
_entity.pdbx_description
1 polymer ?
#
loop_
_entity_poly.entity_id
_entity_poly.type
_entity_poly.pdbx_seq_one_letter_code
_entity_poly.pdbx_strand_id
1 'polypeptide(L)'
;MKIYKPLKKTRHTFLLILFTTLSSYAKADEIIESPPEVETSNYKIHRSDLETVVDHTPGLASIAKAGEGRLPEMNILKTSQSKDSEVDTKNPETMSFLSIYPRVLTEGNASGLRSMALGYSSIASGERAIAFGESATAIGKYSMALGMNTNASGDFSNAIGHGANASGYSSSAVGVLAQARGEGSSAFGYGAVSEGRSSLAMGEDAISAGEQSNAIGSHASASGVSSTAIGTQTNASGSYSIANGSRSVSSGTFSIAVGANSQSLGYRGIAVGEGSLASNKNSTAIGGGSAANAIGSVALGSGSTSDRDGGISGYDPKTGISAVAGSSIFDFTGTLGAVSVGNSKTGMLRQITNVAAGTQDTDAVNIAQLKGVALMAEDSLQWDQTREVFSAKHKGEGPNKITDVANGTISSTSNDAVNGSQLFGLVGQVNNIGDRVTNIENNFNGAGIKFFQSNSTKTGAIASGTDAVAMGPKSIASGTGSIASGNEAKASGAASIAMGENANASADGSVAIGANSSDGGRGAETYKGKYSGEDNTTTGTVSVGNADTGENRTISNVADGKEANDVVNLGQLDGAVAEAKKYTDDSISNITDGVTNITNSINNIDNRVTNIEGDVSSIQNGKDGMFQVNNASGNPKPVVTGKDSVAGGAGSKASGNNSVAIGTNSNAAANHSVALGDGSSASAENSVALGSGSVADRENSVSVGAAGSERQVTNVASGTSGTDAVNLSQLNNSISEITNNSNAYTDKAINSLRKDIKALDSDLSAGIAGAMAMAALPQPYAPGASMISGGAANYRGQSSLAIGISHISSNGKWVSKLQGSTNSRGDTAVSVGAGYQW
;
A
#
# COMPACT_ATOMS: atom_id res chain seq x y z
N MET A 1 -28.94 18.45 22.36
CA MET A 1 -29.05 17.65 23.61
C MET A 1 -28.66 16.22 23.27
N LYS A 2 -27.76 15.49 23.94
CA LYS A 2 -26.67 15.75 24.93
C LYS A 2 -25.73 14.51 24.91
N ILE A 3 -24.45 14.49 25.31
CA ILE A 3 -23.32 15.46 25.23
C ILE A 3 -22.00 14.73 25.67
N TYR A 4 -20.79 15.21 25.30
CA TYR A 4 -19.45 14.84 25.87
C TYR A 4 -18.93 13.39 25.58
N LYS A 5 -17.64 12.99 25.41
CA LYS A 5 -16.25 13.57 25.39
C LYS A 5 -15.75 14.29 26.66
N PRO A 6 -14.44 14.27 27.07
CA PRO A 6 -13.18 13.94 26.37
C PRO A 6 -12.44 12.71 26.99
N LEU A 7 -11.27 12.17 26.58
CA LEU A 7 -10.03 12.54 25.83
C LEU A 7 -8.85 13.18 26.63
N LYS A 8 -7.64 12.61 26.41
CA LYS A 8 -6.28 13.22 26.51
C LYS A 8 -5.70 13.47 27.95
N LYS A 9 -4.36 13.59 28.18
CA LYS A 9 -3.16 13.78 27.30
C LYS A 9 -1.83 13.39 28.03
N THR A 10 -0.82 12.87 27.30
CA THR A 10 0.67 13.15 27.25
C THR A 10 1.47 13.78 28.46
N ARG A 11 2.83 13.82 28.58
CA ARG A 11 3.98 13.71 27.64
C ARG A 11 5.38 13.70 28.35
N HIS A 12 6.46 13.58 27.55
CA HIS A 12 7.85 14.13 27.73
C HIS A 12 8.84 13.46 28.72
N THR A 13 10.20 13.47 28.58
CA THR A 13 11.22 13.63 27.46
C THR A 13 12.61 13.18 27.98
N PHE A 14 13.66 13.15 27.12
CA PHE A 14 15.12 12.97 27.35
C PHE A 14 15.64 11.53 27.53
N LEU A 15 16.93 11.18 27.31
CA LEU A 15 17.99 11.58 26.34
C LEU A 15 19.26 10.71 26.61
N LEU A 16 20.15 10.49 25.62
CA LEU A 16 21.47 9.80 25.71
C LEU A 16 21.38 8.29 26.08
N ILE A 17 21.93 7.32 25.33
CA ILE A 17 23.31 7.09 24.84
C ILE A 17 24.33 6.93 25.97
N LEU A 18 24.62 5.67 26.36
CA LEU A 18 25.99 5.11 26.33
C LEU A 18 25.99 3.56 26.40
N PHE A 19 27.12 2.94 26.02
CA PHE A 19 27.39 1.50 26.14
C PHE A 19 27.86 1.12 27.56
N THR A 20 27.60 -0.14 27.95
CA THR A 20 28.51 -1.13 28.59
C THR A 20 27.67 -2.24 29.25
N THR A 21 28.02 -3.52 29.40
CA THR A 21 28.72 -4.58 28.63
C THR A 21 29.23 -5.60 29.65
N LEU A 22 29.16 -6.91 29.34
CA LEU A 22 29.84 -8.02 30.06
C LEU A 22 29.29 -8.30 31.49
N SER A 23 29.41 -9.49 32.10
CA SER A 23 30.25 -10.70 31.86
C SER A 23 29.68 -11.92 32.66
N SER A 24 30.03 -13.22 32.55
CA SER A 24 30.65 -14.10 31.51
C SER A 24 30.98 -15.51 32.11
N TYR A 25 31.40 -16.50 31.29
CA TYR A 25 31.97 -17.86 31.63
C TYR A 25 30.98 -18.97 32.10
N ALA A 26 31.13 -20.28 31.76
CA ALA A 26 32.06 -21.06 30.86
C ALA A 26 31.60 -22.55 30.71
N LYS A 27 32.17 -23.48 29.89
CA LYS A 27 33.30 -23.46 28.91
C LYS A 27 32.81 -23.32 27.44
N ALA A 28 32.74 -24.27 26.49
CA ALA A 28 32.95 -25.74 26.44
C ALA A 28 34.17 -26.19 25.56
N ASP A 29 34.31 -27.51 25.36
CA ASP A 29 35.19 -28.23 24.40
C ASP A 29 34.68 -27.97 22.96
N GLU A 30 35.49 -27.42 22.02
CA GLU A 30 36.48 -28.07 21.13
C GLU A 30 35.85 -28.89 19.96
N ILE A 31 36.30 -28.83 18.68
CA ILE A 31 37.54 -28.24 18.09
C ILE A 31 37.43 -27.93 16.55
N ILE A 32 38.23 -26.96 16.06
CA ILE A 32 38.75 -26.70 14.67
C ILE A 32 37.80 -26.31 13.48
N GLU A 33 37.91 -25.03 13.10
CA GLU A 33 38.20 -24.38 11.78
C GLU A 33 37.67 -24.87 10.40
N SER A 34 36.88 -23.98 9.76
CA SER A 34 37.16 -23.19 8.52
C SER A 34 37.42 -23.81 7.10
N PRO A 35 37.11 -23.08 6.00
CA PRO A 35 37.19 -23.55 4.59
C PRO A 35 38.11 -22.64 3.70
N PRO A 36 38.02 -22.57 2.34
CA PRO A 36 37.57 -23.52 1.29
C PRO A 36 38.57 -23.71 0.10
N GLU A 37 38.57 -24.89 -0.52
CA GLU A 37 39.15 -25.17 -1.87
C GLU A 37 38.16 -26.08 -2.64
N VAL A 38 37.94 -26.07 -3.96
CA VAL A 38 38.73 -25.71 -5.16
C VAL A 38 39.90 -26.65 -5.47
N GLU A 39 39.63 -27.77 -6.17
CA GLU A 39 40.44 -28.12 -7.35
C GLU A 39 39.81 -29.18 -8.29
N THR A 40 40.47 -29.39 -9.42
CA THR A 40 40.15 -30.36 -10.50
C THR A 40 41.11 -31.55 -10.49
N SER A 41 40.66 -32.78 -10.84
CA SER A 41 41.54 -33.73 -11.60
C SER A 41 40.89 -35.02 -12.14
N ASN A 42 40.91 -35.16 -13.46
CA ASN A 42 41.46 -36.28 -14.26
C ASN A 42 41.41 -37.76 -13.77
N TYR A 43 40.52 -38.54 -14.41
CA TYR A 43 40.86 -39.59 -15.40
C TYR A 43 41.78 -40.80 -15.02
N LYS A 44 41.24 -42.03 -14.90
CA LYS A 44 41.88 -43.25 -15.48
C LYS A 44 41.01 -44.53 -15.63
N ILE A 45 41.29 -45.19 -16.76
CA ILE A 45 40.67 -46.34 -17.46
C ILE A 45 40.85 -47.72 -16.79
N HIS A 46 39.83 -48.60 -16.90
CA HIS A 46 39.85 -50.02 -17.39
C HIS A 46 38.40 -50.40 -17.77
N ARG A 47 38.08 -50.98 -18.94
CA ARG A 47 38.36 -52.32 -19.51
C ARG A 47 37.65 -53.50 -18.80
N SER A 48 36.73 -54.20 -19.49
CA SER A 48 35.96 -53.79 -20.69
C SER A 48 34.46 -54.19 -20.68
N ASP A 49 33.84 -55.16 -21.36
CA ASP A 49 34.20 -56.18 -22.36
C ASP A 49 32.94 -56.68 -23.14
N LEU A 50 33.10 -57.75 -23.94
CA LEU A 50 32.20 -58.51 -24.83
C LEU A 50 30.80 -58.87 -24.23
N GLU A 51 29.73 -59.21 -24.96
CA GLU A 51 29.60 -59.76 -26.33
C GLU A 51 28.24 -59.44 -27.05
N THR A 52 28.01 -60.03 -28.25
CA THR A 52 26.86 -59.94 -29.19
C THR A 52 25.45 -60.29 -28.62
N VAL A 53 24.28 -60.02 -29.25
CA VAL A 53 23.80 -60.39 -30.61
C VAL A 53 22.64 -59.48 -31.13
N VAL A 54 22.75 -59.07 -32.41
CA VAL A 54 21.74 -58.98 -33.54
C VAL A 54 20.23 -59.05 -33.16
N ASP A 55 19.32 -58.17 -33.60
CA ASP A 55 19.10 -57.55 -34.94
C ASP A 55 18.41 -56.15 -34.81
N HIS A 56 17.93 -55.35 -35.80
CA HIS A 56 17.76 -55.46 -37.26
C HIS A 56 17.88 -54.08 -37.98
N THR A 57 17.37 -53.96 -39.22
CA THR A 57 17.43 -52.81 -40.15
C THR A 57 16.01 -52.42 -40.68
N PRO A 58 15.79 -51.35 -41.48
CA PRO A 58 16.74 -50.39 -42.08
C PRO A 58 16.43 -48.88 -41.89
N GLY A 59 17.43 -48.02 -42.14
CA GLY A 59 17.25 -46.55 -42.12
C GLY A 59 18.53 -45.70 -42.13
N LEU A 60 19.38 -45.81 -43.17
CA LEU A 60 20.64 -45.06 -43.34
C LEU A 60 20.57 -44.18 -44.62
N ALA A 61 21.28 -43.04 -44.77
CA ALA A 61 22.04 -42.19 -43.85
C ALA A 61 22.39 -40.83 -44.51
N SER A 62 22.71 -39.79 -43.70
CA SER A 62 23.44 -38.57 -44.14
C SER A 62 24.08 -37.90 -42.90
N ILE A 63 25.35 -38.17 -42.56
CA ILE A 63 26.59 -37.55 -43.10
C ILE A 63 26.88 -36.15 -42.51
N ALA A 64 27.99 -36.04 -41.76
CA ALA A 64 28.64 -34.78 -41.40
C ALA A 64 30.14 -34.98 -41.10
N LYS A 65 31.00 -35.05 -42.14
CA LYS A 65 32.47 -34.87 -42.02
C LYS A 65 33.18 -34.77 -43.38
N ALA A 66 33.70 -33.58 -43.70
CA ALA A 66 34.81 -33.27 -44.62
C ALA A 66 35.04 -31.74 -44.57
N GLY A 67 36.24 -31.17 -44.57
CA GLY A 67 37.58 -31.78 -44.64
C GLY A 67 38.14 -31.83 -46.06
N GLU A 68 38.88 -30.77 -46.43
CA GLU A 68 39.81 -30.63 -47.57
C GLU A 68 39.49 -31.39 -48.88
N GLY A 69 39.17 -30.66 -49.96
CA GLY A 69 39.17 -31.30 -51.29
C GLY A 69 38.75 -30.45 -52.50
N ARG A 70 39.72 -30.24 -53.39
CA ARG A 70 39.62 -30.18 -54.87
C ARG A 70 38.70 -29.15 -55.54
N LEU A 71 39.35 -28.35 -56.40
CA LEU A 71 38.77 -27.71 -57.58
C LEU A 71 37.94 -28.71 -58.42
N PRO A 72 36.82 -28.29 -59.05
CA PRO A 72 36.14 -29.10 -60.06
C PRO A 72 37.00 -29.24 -61.33
N GLU A 73 37.05 -30.45 -61.87
CA GLU A 73 37.67 -30.70 -63.18
C GLU A 73 36.78 -30.18 -64.32
N MET A 74 37.38 -29.49 -65.30
CA MET A 74 36.69 -29.14 -66.55
C MET A 74 36.46 -30.41 -67.38
N ASN A 75 35.32 -31.07 -67.20
CA ASN A 75 34.93 -32.21 -68.02
C ASN A 75 34.26 -31.73 -69.32
N ILE A 76 35.09 -31.30 -70.27
CA ILE A 76 34.69 -30.85 -71.62
C ILE A 76 34.13 -32.06 -72.40
N LEU A 77 32.96 -31.90 -73.03
CA LEU A 77 32.42 -32.91 -73.95
C LEU A 77 33.37 -33.14 -75.13
N LYS A 78 33.95 -34.34 -75.22
CA LYS A 78 34.72 -34.78 -76.38
C LYS A 78 33.82 -35.29 -77.50
N THR A 79 33.74 -34.57 -78.63
CA THR A 79 33.36 -35.15 -79.93
C THR A 79 33.92 -34.37 -81.13
N SER A 80 35.23 -34.48 -81.35
CA SER A 80 35.82 -34.55 -82.69
C SER A 80 37.24 -35.12 -82.60
N GLN A 81 37.69 -35.84 -83.63
CA GLN A 81 39.06 -36.37 -83.70
C GLN A 81 39.97 -35.38 -84.42
N SER A 82 41.14 -35.11 -83.84
CA SER A 82 42.33 -34.69 -84.57
C SER A 82 43.44 -35.70 -84.26
N LYS A 83 43.99 -36.35 -85.29
CA LYS A 83 45.16 -37.21 -85.13
C LYS A 83 46.38 -36.38 -84.77
N ASP A 84 47.28 -36.94 -83.98
CA ASP A 84 48.64 -36.44 -83.86
C ASP A 84 49.32 -36.44 -85.25
N SER A 85 49.97 -35.34 -85.59
CA SER A 85 50.91 -35.26 -86.71
C SER A 85 52.34 -35.33 -86.16
N GLU A 86 53.01 -36.42 -86.47
CA GLU A 86 54.38 -36.73 -86.04
C GLU A 86 55.40 -35.67 -86.52
N VAL A 87 56.45 -35.44 -85.72
CA VAL A 87 57.49 -34.44 -86.03
C VAL A 87 58.55 -35.07 -86.94
N ASP A 88 58.55 -34.75 -88.24
CA ASP A 88 59.70 -35.00 -89.12
C ASP A 88 60.58 -33.74 -89.22
N THR A 89 61.86 -33.90 -88.91
CA THR A 89 62.87 -32.85 -88.99
C THR A 89 63.72 -33.02 -90.25
N LYS A 90 63.37 -32.34 -91.34
CA LYS A 90 64.24 -32.26 -92.54
C LYS A 90 64.11 -30.99 -93.38
N ASN A 91 65.24 -30.29 -93.42
CA ASN A 91 65.68 -29.27 -94.38
C ASN A 91 64.87 -27.96 -94.52
N PRO A 92 65.55 -26.80 -94.62
CA PRO A 92 64.94 -25.54 -95.03
C PRO A 92 64.93 -25.41 -96.57
N GLU A 93 64.14 -24.49 -97.12
CA GLU A 93 64.68 -23.40 -97.97
C GLU A 93 63.68 -22.30 -98.34
N THR A 94 64.24 -21.12 -98.64
CA THR A 94 63.73 -19.96 -99.42
C THR A 94 62.26 -19.48 -99.29
N MET A 95 62.10 -18.20 -98.90
CA MET A 95 60.91 -17.43 -99.28
C MET A 95 60.98 -16.99 -100.74
N SER A 96 59.83 -16.94 -101.43
CA SER A 96 59.64 -16.09 -102.61
C SER A 96 58.20 -15.55 -102.67
N PHE A 97 58.02 -14.34 -103.19
CA PHE A 97 56.74 -13.61 -103.25
C PHE A 97 56.28 -13.41 -104.69
N LEU A 98 55.01 -13.73 -104.99
CA LEU A 98 54.20 -13.12 -106.08
C LEU A 98 52.72 -13.47 -105.79
N SER A 99 51.84 -12.55 -105.36
CA SER A 99 51.32 -11.30 -105.96
C SER A 99 50.21 -11.51 -107.00
N ILE A 100 49.26 -10.56 -107.04
CA ILE A 100 47.85 -10.60 -107.52
C ILE A 100 46.91 -11.23 -106.47
N TYR A 101 45.78 -10.64 -106.02
CA TYR A 101 45.09 -9.34 -106.29
C TYR A 101 44.40 -8.80 -104.98
N PRO A 102 43.72 -7.63 -104.94
CA PRO A 102 43.58 -6.85 -103.69
C PRO A 102 42.25 -7.00 -102.92
N ARG A 103 42.32 -6.70 -101.61
CA ARG A 103 41.26 -5.94 -100.91
C ARG A 103 41.87 -4.92 -99.95
N VAL A 104 41.21 -3.77 -99.82
CA VAL A 104 41.71 -2.53 -99.23
C VAL A 104 42.27 -2.69 -97.81
N LEU A 105 43.50 -2.19 -97.58
CA LEU A 105 43.96 -1.80 -96.25
C LEU A 105 43.10 -0.61 -95.79
N THR A 106 42.14 -0.89 -94.92
CA THR A 106 41.24 0.13 -94.37
C THR A 106 41.82 0.69 -93.08
N GLU A 107 42.25 1.95 -93.13
CA GLU A 107 43.06 2.59 -92.10
C GLU A 107 42.32 2.75 -90.75
N GLY A 108 43.09 2.61 -89.66
CA GLY A 108 42.69 2.99 -88.31
C GLY A 108 43.32 4.33 -87.92
N ASN A 109 42.53 5.23 -87.34
CA ASN A 109 42.94 6.57 -86.95
C ASN A 109 43.56 6.60 -85.55
N ALA A 110 44.86 6.31 -85.45
CA ALA A 110 45.65 6.39 -84.22
C ALA A 110 46.16 7.83 -83.97
N SER A 111 45.24 8.76 -83.67
CA SER A 111 45.54 10.19 -83.44
C SER A 111 45.99 10.52 -82.01
N GLY A 112 45.79 9.60 -81.05
CA GLY A 112 46.21 9.78 -79.66
C GLY A 112 47.71 9.55 -79.46
N LEU A 113 48.34 10.29 -78.54
CA LEU A 113 49.75 10.11 -78.21
C LEU A 113 50.03 8.69 -77.70
N ARG A 114 50.87 7.93 -78.42
CA ARG A 114 51.16 6.49 -78.17
C ARG A 114 49.93 5.58 -78.26
N SER A 115 48.93 5.96 -79.05
CA SER A 115 47.75 5.14 -79.33
C SER A 115 48.03 4.05 -80.38
N MET A 116 47.09 3.13 -80.57
CA MET A 116 47.10 2.09 -81.59
C MET A 116 45.68 1.89 -82.14
N ALA A 117 45.50 1.90 -83.47
CA ALA A 117 44.21 1.66 -84.13
C ALA A 117 44.38 0.61 -85.25
N LEU A 118 43.64 -0.49 -85.18
CA LEU A 118 43.78 -1.66 -86.06
C LEU A 118 42.40 -2.21 -86.48
N GLY A 119 41.94 -1.79 -87.66
CA GLY A 119 40.66 -2.23 -88.25
C GLY A 119 39.97 -1.10 -89.02
N TYR A 120 39.06 -1.45 -89.94
CA TYR A 120 38.34 -0.47 -90.76
C TYR A 120 37.62 0.55 -89.90
N SER A 121 37.87 1.85 -90.13
CA SER A 121 37.22 2.94 -89.40
C SER A 121 37.43 2.89 -87.88
N SER A 122 38.44 2.17 -87.40
CA SER A 122 38.83 2.22 -85.98
C SER A 122 39.42 3.60 -85.64
N ILE A 123 39.20 4.07 -84.42
CA ILE A 123 39.63 5.39 -83.95
C ILE A 123 40.27 5.22 -82.57
N ALA A 124 41.53 5.62 -82.42
CA ALA A 124 42.20 5.69 -81.12
C ALA A 124 42.74 7.12 -80.92
N SER A 125 41.93 8.01 -80.37
CA SER A 125 42.30 9.43 -80.16
C SER A 125 42.76 9.74 -78.73
N GLY A 126 42.53 8.83 -77.78
CA GLY A 126 42.98 8.99 -76.40
C GLY A 126 44.49 8.76 -76.25
N GLU A 127 45.12 9.44 -75.28
CA GLU A 127 46.52 9.15 -74.92
C GLU A 127 46.65 7.67 -74.53
N ARG A 128 47.58 6.93 -75.14
CA ARG A 128 47.80 5.48 -74.93
C ARG A 128 46.56 4.61 -75.16
N ALA A 129 45.57 5.09 -75.91
CA ALA A 129 44.37 4.33 -76.23
C ALA A 129 44.62 3.22 -77.28
N ILE A 130 43.91 2.10 -77.17
CA ILE A 130 44.03 0.96 -78.09
C ILE A 130 42.65 0.66 -78.69
N ALA A 131 42.50 0.74 -80.00
CA ALA A 131 41.31 0.33 -80.74
C ALA A 131 41.64 -0.82 -81.71
N PHE A 132 40.89 -1.92 -81.64
CA PHE A 132 41.11 -3.10 -82.47
C PHE A 132 39.77 -3.71 -82.90
N GLY A 133 39.51 -3.74 -84.21
CA GLY A 133 38.25 -4.18 -84.82
C GLY A 133 37.61 -3.12 -85.73
N GLU A 134 36.64 -3.53 -86.54
CA GLU A 134 35.87 -2.63 -87.41
C GLU A 134 35.04 -1.63 -86.57
N SER A 135 35.20 -0.34 -86.83
CA SER A 135 34.58 0.77 -86.09
C SER A 135 34.86 0.78 -84.58
N ALA A 136 35.92 0.11 -84.12
CA ALA A 136 36.36 0.15 -82.73
C ALA A 136 36.86 1.55 -82.35
N THR A 137 36.34 2.14 -81.28
CA THR A 137 36.53 3.55 -80.91
C THR A 137 37.06 3.66 -79.49
N ALA A 138 38.29 4.14 -79.30
CA ALA A 138 38.97 4.31 -78.01
C ALA A 138 39.43 5.77 -77.85
N ILE A 139 38.60 6.61 -77.22
CA ILE A 139 38.80 8.07 -77.17
C ILE A 139 39.19 8.59 -75.78
N GLY A 140 38.96 7.81 -74.72
CA GLY A 140 39.48 8.13 -73.38
C GLY A 140 40.97 7.84 -73.25
N LYS A 141 41.68 8.54 -72.36
CA LYS A 141 43.09 8.25 -72.05
C LYS A 141 43.22 6.86 -71.42
N TYR A 142 44.24 6.09 -71.76
CA TYR A 142 44.47 4.72 -71.29
C TYR A 142 43.29 3.77 -71.56
N SER A 143 42.44 4.06 -72.56
CA SER A 143 41.27 3.24 -72.89
C SER A 143 41.58 2.10 -73.86
N MET A 144 40.77 1.04 -73.83
CA MET A 144 40.90 -0.12 -74.72
C MET A 144 39.54 -0.49 -75.32
N ALA A 145 39.43 -0.52 -76.65
CA ALA A 145 38.27 -0.94 -77.42
C ALA A 145 38.64 -2.14 -78.31
N LEU A 146 38.15 -3.34 -78.00
CA LEU A 146 38.53 -4.60 -78.64
C LEU A 146 37.29 -5.37 -79.14
N GLY A 147 36.96 -5.18 -80.41
CA GLY A 147 35.82 -5.80 -81.08
C GLY A 147 35.13 -4.85 -82.05
N MET A 148 34.35 -5.41 -82.97
CA MET A 148 33.56 -4.63 -83.93
C MET A 148 32.55 -3.72 -83.21
N ASN A 149 32.45 -2.46 -83.63
CA ASN A 149 31.59 -1.41 -83.05
C ASN A 149 31.78 -1.17 -81.53
N THR A 150 32.97 -1.46 -80.98
CA THR A 150 33.27 -1.13 -79.56
C THR A 150 33.46 0.37 -79.35
N ASN A 151 33.07 0.88 -78.16
CA ASN A 151 33.34 2.26 -77.74
C ASN A 151 33.90 2.31 -76.30
N ALA A 152 35.15 2.72 -76.14
CA ALA A 152 35.79 3.01 -74.86
C ALA A 152 36.04 4.54 -74.77
N SER A 153 35.04 5.27 -74.27
CA SER A 153 35.05 6.74 -74.24
C SER A 153 35.36 7.35 -72.87
N GLY A 154 35.41 6.56 -71.81
CA GLY A 154 35.90 7.01 -70.50
C GLY A 154 37.44 6.94 -70.40
N ASP A 155 38.07 7.87 -69.68
CA ASP A 155 39.47 7.70 -69.26
C ASP A 155 39.58 6.41 -68.41
N PHE A 156 40.63 5.62 -68.65
CA PHE A 156 40.87 4.28 -68.09
C PHE A 156 39.79 3.22 -68.37
N SER A 157 38.98 3.38 -69.42
CA SER A 157 37.87 2.46 -69.73
C SER A 157 38.26 1.28 -70.64
N ASN A 158 37.63 0.11 -70.42
CA ASN A 158 37.83 -1.09 -71.27
C ASN A 158 36.49 -1.54 -71.89
N ALA A 159 36.39 -1.61 -73.21
CA ALA A 159 35.24 -2.13 -73.96
C ALA A 159 35.68 -3.32 -74.82
N ILE A 160 35.20 -4.53 -74.53
CA ILE A 160 35.65 -5.77 -75.18
C ILE A 160 34.44 -6.61 -75.63
N GLY A 161 34.37 -6.96 -76.91
CA GLY A 161 33.25 -7.71 -77.52
C GLY A 161 32.38 -6.85 -78.44
N HIS A 162 31.68 -7.47 -79.40
CA HIS A 162 30.93 -6.73 -80.44
C HIS A 162 29.92 -5.75 -79.82
N GLY A 163 30.05 -4.46 -80.11
CA GLY A 163 29.14 -3.41 -79.63
C GLY A 163 29.27 -3.07 -78.14
N ALA A 164 30.34 -3.50 -77.45
CA ALA A 164 30.56 -3.13 -76.05
C ALA A 164 30.86 -1.63 -75.90
N ASN A 165 30.32 -0.99 -74.85
CA ASN A 165 30.39 0.45 -74.62
C ASN A 165 30.80 0.76 -73.17
N ALA A 166 32.03 1.21 -72.95
CA ALA A 166 32.57 1.64 -71.67
C ALA A 166 32.75 3.16 -71.68
N SER A 167 31.73 3.90 -71.21
CA SER A 167 31.69 5.36 -71.29
C SER A 167 32.00 6.07 -69.97
N GLY A 168 31.95 5.35 -68.84
CA GLY A 168 32.29 5.90 -67.52
C GLY A 168 33.81 5.96 -67.28
N TYR A 169 34.26 6.91 -66.46
CA TYR A 169 35.65 6.95 -65.96
C TYR A 169 36.00 5.63 -65.26
N SER A 170 37.13 5.01 -65.58
CA SER A 170 37.59 3.72 -65.05
C SER A 170 36.56 2.57 -65.19
N SER A 171 35.66 2.64 -66.17
CA SER A 171 34.62 1.62 -66.40
C SER A 171 35.12 0.41 -67.20
N SER A 172 34.45 -0.74 -67.12
CA SER A 172 34.82 -1.92 -67.92
C SER A 172 33.59 -2.69 -68.42
N ALA A 173 33.36 -2.70 -69.73
CA ALA A 173 32.32 -3.45 -70.42
C ALA A 173 32.94 -4.62 -71.21
N VAL A 174 32.66 -5.86 -70.81
CA VAL A 174 33.22 -7.07 -71.42
C VAL A 174 32.10 -8.05 -71.76
N GLY A 175 31.77 -8.13 -73.04
CA GLY A 175 30.69 -8.95 -73.60
C GLY A 175 30.04 -8.28 -74.80
N VAL A 176 29.34 -9.06 -75.63
CA VAL A 176 28.60 -8.52 -76.78
C VAL A 176 27.49 -7.60 -76.26
N LEU A 177 27.45 -6.35 -76.73
CA LEU A 177 26.52 -5.29 -76.29
C LEU A 177 26.57 -4.95 -74.78
N ALA A 178 27.66 -5.27 -74.08
CA ALA A 178 27.86 -4.86 -72.68
C ALA A 178 28.02 -3.33 -72.56
N GLN A 179 27.49 -2.71 -71.51
CA GLN A 179 27.44 -1.25 -71.34
C GLN A 179 27.82 -0.83 -69.92
N ALA A 180 29.02 -0.27 -69.74
CA ALA A 180 29.52 0.26 -68.47
C ALA A 180 29.52 1.80 -68.53
N ARG A 181 28.43 2.41 -68.06
CA ARG A 181 28.15 3.85 -68.21
C ARG A 181 28.57 4.68 -66.99
N GLY A 182 28.52 4.10 -65.79
CA GLY A 182 28.88 4.78 -64.54
C GLY A 182 30.39 4.87 -64.30
N GLU A 183 30.83 5.89 -63.54
CA GLU A 183 32.20 5.97 -63.00
C GLU A 183 32.51 4.71 -62.17
N GLY A 184 33.62 4.04 -62.45
CA GLY A 184 34.04 2.79 -61.80
C GLY A 184 33.08 1.61 -62.01
N SER A 185 32.15 1.70 -62.97
CA SER A 185 31.18 0.64 -63.23
C SER A 185 31.76 -0.52 -64.04
N SER A 186 31.23 -1.73 -63.84
CA SER A 186 31.66 -2.93 -64.54
C SER A 186 30.47 -3.71 -65.09
N ALA A 187 30.49 -4.04 -66.38
CA ALA A 187 29.45 -4.80 -67.08
C ALA A 187 30.06 -6.04 -67.76
N PHE A 188 29.78 -7.23 -67.24
CA PHE A 188 30.33 -8.51 -67.72
C PHE A 188 29.22 -9.44 -68.23
N GLY A 189 29.10 -9.61 -69.54
CA GLY A 189 28.10 -10.52 -70.15
C GLY A 189 27.47 -9.99 -71.44
N TYR A 190 26.63 -10.81 -72.08
CA TYR A 190 25.81 -10.35 -73.22
C TYR A 190 24.81 -9.29 -72.72
N GLY A 191 24.76 -8.11 -73.34
CA GLY A 191 23.77 -7.07 -73.03
C GLY A 191 23.81 -6.46 -71.62
N ALA A 192 24.76 -6.88 -70.76
CA ALA A 192 24.87 -6.40 -69.38
C ALA A 192 25.01 -4.87 -69.29
N VAL A 193 24.26 -4.22 -68.41
CA VAL A 193 24.23 -2.74 -68.26
C VAL A 193 24.57 -2.34 -66.83
N SER A 194 25.64 -1.58 -66.64
CA SER A 194 26.05 -1.02 -65.35
C SER A 194 26.08 0.51 -65.44
N GLU A 195 25.07 1.17 -64.87
CA GLU A 195 24.88 2.64 -64.98
C GLU A 195 25.28 3.38 -63.70
N GLY A 196 25.12 2.74 -62.54
CA GLY A 196 25.44 3.37 -61.27
C GLY A 196 26.94 3.59 -61.06
N ARG A 197 27.30 4.62 -60.30
CA ARG A 197 28.69 4.82 -59.85
C ARG A 197 29.14 3.64 -58.99
N SER A 198 30.32 3.09 -59.27
CA SER A 198 30.90 1.90 -58.62
C SER A 198 29.94 0.69 -58.60
N SER A 199 29.16 0.49 -59.67
CA SER A 199 28.24 -0.64 -59.82
C SER A 199 28.85 -1.83 -60.57
N LEU A 200 28.27 -3.02 -60.38
CA LEU A 200 28.67 -4.25 -61.06
C LEU A 200 27.46 -4.97 -61.65
N ALA A 201 27.34 -5.01 -62.98
CA ALA A 201 26.48 -5.93 -63.70
C ALA A 201 27.29 -7.15 -64.20
N MET A 202 26.86 -8.37 -63.90
CA MET A 202 27.56 -9.60 -64.27
C MET A 202 26.58 -10.74 -64.59
N GLY A 203 26.31 -10.96 -65.88
CA GLY A 203 25.33 -11.90 -66.39
C GLY A 203 24.79 -11.45 -67.75
N GLU A 204 24.05 -12.32 -68.43
CA GLU A 204 23.28 -11.89 -69.62
C GLU A 204 22.12 -10.97 -69.20
N ASP A 205 21.98 -9.82 -69.86
CA ASP A 205 20.99 -8.77 -69.58
C ASP A 205 20.88 -8.37 -68.09
N ALA A 206 21.98 -8.47 -67.34
CA ALA A 206 22.07 -8.01 -65.96
C ALA A 206 22.11 -6.47 -65.91
N ILE A 207 21.34 -5.83 -65.02
CA ILE A 207 21.19 -4.37 -64.94
C ILE A 207 21.54 -3.87 -63.53
N SER A 208 22.65 -3.14 -63.39
CA SER A 208 23.08 -2.50 -62.14
C SER A 208 22.97 -0.98 -62.27
N ALA A 209 21.80 -0.44 -61.94
CA ALA A 209 21.45 0.97 -62.14
C ALA A 209 21.70 1.84 -60.89
N GLY A 210 21.65 1.27 -59.69
CA GLY A 210 21.91 2.00 -58.45
C GLY A 210 23.39 2.33 -58.24
N GLU A 211 23.71 3.47 -57.63
CA GLU A 211 25.07 3.72 -57.10
C GLU A 211 25.46 2.60 -56.12
N GLN A 212 26.69 2.10 -56.21
CA GLN A 212 27.23 0.96 -55.43
C GLN A 212 26.39 -0.33 -55.51
N SER A 213 25.56 -0.48 -56.56
CA SER A 213 24.72 -1.67 -56.74
C SER A 213 25.50 -2.85 -57.36
N ASN A 214 25.06 -4.07 -57.07
CA ASN A 214 25.62 -5.29 -57.68
C ASN A 214 24.49 -6.18 -58.23
N ALA A 215 24.43 -6.38 -59.55
CA ALA A 215 23.52 -7.30 -60.23
C ALA A 215 24.31 -8.49 -60.82
N ILE A 216 24.20 -9.68 -60.22
CA ILE A 216 24.99 -10.87 -60.58
C ILE A 216 24.06 -12.03 -60.93
N GLY A 217 23.87 -12.28 -62.22
CA GLY A 217 23.01 -13.34 -62.76
C GLY A 217 22.28 -12.91 -64.04
N SER A 218 21.82 -13.89 -64.83
CA SER A 218 21.00 -13.62 -66.03
C SER A 218 19.72 -12.85 -65.65
N HIS A 219 19.47 -11.72 -66.30
CA HIS A 219 18.36 -10.80 -66.00
C HIS A 219 18.30 -10.34 -64.51
N ALA A 220 19.42 -10.33 -63.78
CA ALA A 220 19.46 -9.76 -62.42
C ALA A 220 19.37 -8.23 -62.48
N SER A 221 18.59 -7.60 -61.59
CA SER A 221 18.41 -6.15 -61.56
C SER A 221 18.67 -5.57 -60.16
N ALA A 222 19.64 -4.67 -60.05
CA ALA A 222 19.97 -3.95 -58.83
C ALA A 222 19.82 -2.44 -59.08
N SER A 223 18.67 -1.89 -58.70
CA SER A 223 18.28 -0.50 -58.99
C SER A 223 18.25 0.42 -57.77
N GLY A 224 18.22 -0.14 -56.55
CA GLY A 224 18.40 0.65 -55.32
C GLY A 224 19.85 1.07 -55.09
N VAL A 225 20.07 2.21 -54.41
CA VAL A 225 21.42 2.62 -53.98
C VAL A 225 21.97 1.61 -52.99
N SER A 226 23.22 1.17 -53.17
CA SER A 226 23.90 0.12 -52.41
C SER A 226 23.11 -1.21 -52.36
N SER A 227 22.30 -1.50 -53.39
CA SER A 227 21.51 -2.75 -53.48
C SER A 227 22.33 -3.92 -54.05
N THR A 228 21.88 -5.16 -53.83
CA THR A 228 22.57 -6.36 -54.33
C THR A 228 21.55 -7.40 -54.77
N ALA A 229 21.54 -7.75 -56.06
CA ALA A 229 20.70 -8.77 -56.69
C ALA A 229 21.58 -9.91 -57.20
N ILE A 230 21.40 -11.13 -56.67
CA ILE A 230 22.23 -12.30 -56.98
C ILE A 230 21.35 -13.49 -57.38
N GLY A 231 21.48 -13.93 -58.63
CA GLY A 231 20.73 -15.04 -59.22
C GLY A 231 19.80 -14.60 -60.35
N THR A 232 19.33 -15.59 -61.12
CA THR A 232 18.53 -15.34 -62.33
C THR A 232 17.22 -14.61 -62.04
N GLN A 233 16.89 -13.58 -62.82
CA GLN A 233 15.66 -12.78 -62.69
C GLN A 233 15.43 -12.17 -61.29
N THR A 234 16.50 -11.83 -60.56
CA THR A 234 16.40 -11.14 -59.25
C THR A 234 16.16 -9.65 -59.37
N ASN A 235 15.51 -9.04 -58.37
CA ASN A 235 15.22 -7.60 -58.36
C ASN A 235 15.44 -6.98 -56.97
N ALA A 236 16.54 -6.24 -56.80
CA ALA A 236 16.85 -5.44 -55.62
C ALA A 236 16.63 -3.95 -55.92
N SER A 237 15.41 -3.46 -55.69
CA SER A 237 14.98 -2.09 -56.03
C SER A 237 14.92 -1.14 -54.83
N GLY A 238 14.89 -1.65 -53.60
CA GLY A 238 15.05 -0.81 -52.41
C GLY A 238 16.50 -0.38 -52.20
N SER A 239 16.74 0.85 -51.75
CA SER A 239 18.11 1.23 -51.31
C SER A 239 18.53 0.38 -50.10
N TYR A 240 19.79 -0.06 -50.08
CA TYR A 240 20.35 -1.04 -49.14
C TYR A 240 19.60 -2.38 -49.11
N SER A 241 18.92 -2.76 -50.21
CA SER A 241 18.23 -4.05 -50.31
C SER A 241 19.11 -5.19 -50.83
N ILE A 242 18.82 -6.41 -50.41
CA ILE A 242 19.48 -7.63 -50.88
C ILE A 242 18.43 -8.59 -51.42
N ALA A 243 18.53 -8.99 -52.68
CA ALA A 243 17.78 -10.07 -53.32
C ALA A 243 18.77 -11.20 -53.70
N ASN A 244 18.58 -12.41 -53.18
CA ASN A 244 19.47 -13.54 -53.45
C ASN A 244 18.68 -14.83 -53.71
N GLY A 245 18.92 -15.50 -54.84
CA GLY A 245 18.20 -16.68 -55.30
C GLY A 245 17.16 -16.34 -56.37
N SER A 246 16.94 -17.26 -57.33
CA SER A 246 16.19 -16.98 -58.57
C SER A 246 14.80 -16.39 -58.31
N ARG A 247 14.45 -15.30 -58.99
CA ARG A 247 13.19 -14.53 -58.82
C ARG A 247 12.93 -13.99 -57.41
N SER A 248 13.97 -13.83 -56.58
CA SER A 248 13.83 -13.05 -55.34
C SER A 248 13.65 -11.55 -55.64
N VAL A 249 12.80 -10.91 -54.86
CA VAL A 249 12.44 -9.49 -54.98
C VAL A 249 12.61 -8.79 -53.63
N SER A 250 13.40 -7.74 -53.60
CA SER A 250 13.72 -6.94 -52.41
C SER A 250 13.48 -5.47 -52.74
N SER A 251 12.27 -4.99 -52.53
CA SER A 251 11.82 -3.66 -52.95
C SER A 251 11.70 -2.66 -51.79
N GLY A 252 11.64 -3.13 -50.56
CA GLY A 252 11.68 -2.26 -49.37
C GLY A 252 13.07 -1.66 -49.14
N THR A 253 13.16 -0.43 -48.64
CA THR A 253 14.45 0.12 -48.17
C THR A 253 14.97 -0.72 -47.00
N PHE A 254 16.26 -1.06 -47.01
CA PHE A 254 16.89 -1.99 -46.05
C PHE A 254 16.22 -3.37 -45.99
N SER A 255 15.59 -3.84 -47.08
CA SER A 255 14.95 -5.16 -47.14
C SER A 255 15.92 -6.27 -47.52
N ILE A 256 15.65 -7.48 -47.05
CA ILE A 256 16.42 -8.69 -47.37
C ILE A 256 15.45 -9.75 -47.89
N ALA A 257 15.73 -10.33 -49.05
CA ALA A 257 15.03 -11.45 -49.68
C ALA A 257 16.06 -12.51 -50.08
N VAL A 258 16.02 -13.69 -49.45
CA VAL A 258 17.00 -14.78 -49.67
C VAL A 258 16.27 -16.11 -49.86
N GLY A 259 16.45 -16.74 -51.02
CA GLY A 259 15.74 -17.95 -51.46
C GLY A 259 14.97 -17.69 -52.75
N ALA A 260 14.76 -18.73 -53.56
CA ALA A 260 14.04 -18.56 -54.82
C ALA A 260 12.59 -18.09 -54.57
N ASN A 261 12.06 -17.21 -55.41
CA ASN A 261 10.73 -16.59 -55.27
C ASN A 261 10.49 -15.81 -53.94
N SER A 262 11.52 -15.58 -53.11
CA SER A 262 11.39 -14.83 -51.85
C SER A 262 11.10 -13.34 -52.10
N GLN A 263 10.21 -12.74 -51.30
CA GLN A 263 9.68 -11.41 -51.53
C GLN A 263 9.72 -10.57 -50.26
N SER A 264 10.54 -9.52 -50.26
CA SER A 264 10.67 -8.58 -49.16
C SER A 264 10.27 -7.18 -49.62
N LEU A 265 9.00 -6.85 -49.36
CA LEU A 265 8.31 -5.70 -49.95
C LEU A 265 8.25 -4.51 -48.99
N GLY A 266 8.22 -4.78 -47.68
CA GLY A 266 8.17 -3.76 -46.65
C GLY A 266 9.52 -3.11 -46.34
N TYR A 267 9.49 -1.84 -45.91
CA TYR A 267 10.66 -1.18 -45.29
C TYR A 267 11.20 -2.03 -44.13
N ARG A 268 12.50 -2.36 -44.14
CA ARG A 268 13.14 -3.33 -43.23
C ARG A 268 12.45 -4.70 -43.16
N GLY A 269 11.86 -5.15 -44.27
CA GLY A 269 11.36 -6.52 -44.40
C GLY A 269 12.51 -7.53 -44.46
N ILE A 270 12.31 -8.73 -43.91
CA ILE A 270 13.26 -9.85 -44.02
C ILE A 270 12.48 -11.09 -44.47
N ALA A 271 12.75 -11.60 -45.67
CA ALA A 271 12.18 -12.83 -46.21
C ALA A 271 13.32 -13.82 -46.49
N VAL A 272 13.36 -14.94 -45.76
CA VAL A 272 14.42 -15.95 -45.87
C VAL A 272 13.81 -17.34 -46.02
N GLY A 273 13.95 -17.95 -47.20
CA GLY A 273 13.37 -19.23 -47.58
C GLY A 273 12.69 -19.15 -48.95
N GLU A 274 12.60 -20.28 -49.65
CA GLU A 274 11.88 -20.37 -50.93
C GLU A 274 10.43 -19.89 -50.76
N GLY A 275 9.94 -19.01 -51.63
CA GLY A 275 8.57 -18.46 -51.56
C GLY A 275 8.21 -17.71 -50.27
N SER A 276 9.19 -17.30 -49.45
CA SER A 276 8.93 -16.52 -48.23
C SER A 276 8.51 -15.08 -48.54
N LEU A 277 7.62 -14.50 -47.72
CA LEU A 277 7.00 -13.18 -47.95
C LEU A 277 7.04 -12.31 -46.70
N ALA A 278 7.75 -11.18 -46.77
CA ALA A 278 7.71 -10.09 -45.80
C ALA A 278 7.02 -8.88 -46.44
N SER A 279 5.69 -8.84 -46.38
CA SER A 279 4.90 -7.88 -47.17
C SER A 279 4.84 -6.46 -46.56
N ASN A 280 5.11 -6.34 -45.26
CA ASN A 280 4.83 -5.13 -44.49
C ASN A 280 6.04 -4.57 -43.73
N LYS A 281 5.95 -3.32 -43.25
CA LYS A 281 7.03 -2.62 -42.54
C LYS A 281 7.52 -3.43 -41.32
N ASN A 282 8.83 -3.59 -41.20
CA ASN A 282 9.52 -4.37 -40.16
C ASN A 282 9.08 -5.86 -40.07
N SER A 283 8.42 -6.41 -41.09
CA SER A 283 7.95 -7.81 -41.07
C SER A 283 9.10 -8.80 -41.35
N THR A 284 9.09 -9.97 -40.70
CA THR A 284 10.16 -10.98 -40.81
C THR A 284 9.58 -12.38 -41.05
N ALA A 285 9.81 -12.95 -42.22
CA ALA A 285 9.40 -14.30 -42.62
C ALA A 285 10.63 -15.19 -42.81
N ILE A 286 10.78 -16.24 -42.00
CA ILE A 286 11.93 -17.16 -42.01
C ILE A 286 11.44 -18.61 -42.11
N GLY A 287 11.62 -19.22 -43.28
CA GLY A 287 11.18 -20.57 -43.64
C GLY A 287 10.51 -20.59 -45.01
N GLY A 288 10.63 -21.71 -45.74
CA GLY A 288 10.00 -21.83 -47.07
C GLY A 288 8.48 -21.67 -47.02
N GLY A 289 7.90 -20.79 -47.84
CA GLY A 289 6.48 -20.44 -47.82
C GLY A 289 6.00 -19.73 -46.55
N SER A 290 6.90 -19.17 -45.74
CA SER A 290 6.50 -18.37 -44.57
C SER A 290 6.03 -16.96 -44.99
N ALA A 291 5.02 -16.41 -44.30
CA ALA A 291 4.40 -15.13 -44.66
C ALA A 291 4.18 -14.23 -43.42
N ALA A 292 4.93 -13.15 -43.34
CA ALA A 292 4.77 -12.11 -42.33
C ALA A 292 4.00 -10.93 -42.95
N ASN A 293 2.69 -10.93 -42.73
CA ASN A 293 1.71 -10.10 -43.41
C ASN A 293 1.30 -8.85 -42.62
N ALA A 294 1.54 -8.81 -41.31
CA ALA A 294 1.22 -7.70 -40.41
C ALA A 294 2.44 -6.82 -40.08
N ILE A 295 2.22 -5.58 -39.65
CA ILE A 295 3.30 -4.61 -39.35
C ILE A 295 4.09 -5.05 -38.13
N GLY A 296 5.42 -5.18 -38.28
CA GLY A 296 6.32 -5.69 -37.25
C GLY A 296 6.13 -7.17 -36.90
N SER A 297 5.33 -7.91 -37.67
CA SER A 297 5.05 -9.33 -37.40
C SER A 297 6.21 -10.25 -37.79
N VAL A 298 6.30 -11.41 -37.13
CA VAL A 298 7.31 -12.43 -37.41
C VAL A 298 6.64 -13.77 -37.72
N ALA A 299 6.98 -14.39 -38.85
CA ALA A 299 6.57 -15.74 -39.22
C ALA A 299 7.81 -16.65 -39.24
N LEU A 300 7.85 -17.66 -38.37
CA LEU A 300 9.01 -18.52 -38.17
C LEU A 300 8.68 -19.99 -38.44
N GLY A 301 9.48 -20.64 -39.29
CA GLY A 301 9.25 -22.00 -39.79
C GLY A 301 8.50 -22.02 -41.14
N SER A 302 8.68 -23.10 -41.90
CA SER A 302 8.06 -23.25 -43.22
C SER A 302 6.52 -23.24 -43.16
N GLY A 303 5.88 -22.53 -44.09
CA GLY A 303 4.42 -22.36 -44.15
C GLY A 303 3.80 -21.56 -43.00
N SER A 304 4.60 -21.04 -42.06
CA SER A 304 4.10 -20.21 -40.96
C SER A 304 3.54 -18.90 -41.50
N THR A 305 2.44 -18.42 -40.95
CA THR A 305 1.81 -17.15 -41.31
C THR A 305 1.58 -16.32 -40.05
N SER A 306 2.03 -15.06 -40.07
CA SER A 306 1.66 -14.06 -39.07
C SER A 306 0.92 -12.91 -39.73
N ASP A 307 -0.36 -12.79 -39.43
CA ASP A 307 -1.32 -11.86 -40.04
C ASP A 307 -2.09 -11.04 -39.00
N ARG A 308 -1.51 -10.92 -37.79
CA ARG A 308 -2.08 -10.20 -36.65
C ARG A 308 -1.21 -8.99 -36.30
N ASP A 309 -1.75 -7.80 -36.51
CA ASP A 309 -1.12 -6.53 -36.15
C ASP A 309 -1.07 -6.30 -34.62
N GLY A 310 -0.28 -5.31 -34.21
CA GLY A 310 -0.26 -4.82 -32.84
C GLY A 310 -1.53 -4.04 -32.49
N GLY A 311 -1.83 -3.92 -31.19
CA GLY A 311 -3.04 -3.31 -30.65
C GLY A 311 -4.23 -4.27 -30.51
N ILE A 312 -4.06 -5.56 -30.86
CA ILE A 312 -5.11 -6.57 -30.74
C ILE A 312 -5.05 -7.20 -29.34
N SER A 313 -6.08 -6.97 -28.52
CA SER A 313 -6.18 -7.50 -27.16
C SER A 313 -6.28 -9.02 -27.09
N GLY A 314 -5.75 -9.60 -26.01
CA GLY A 314 -5.72 -11.04 -25.77
C GLY A 314 -7.11 -11.69 -25.69
N TYR A 315 -7.17 -13.02 -25.73
CA TYR A 315 -8.42 -13.77 -25.56
C TYR A 315 -8.79 -13.88 -24.07
N ASP A 316 -10.02 -13.55 -23.70
CA ASP A 316 -10.54 -13.78 -22.35
C ASP A 316 -11.31 -15.12 -22.29
N PRO A 317 -10.80 -16.13 -21.57
CA PRO A 317 -11.47 -17.44 -21.46
C PRO A 317 -12.78 -17.40 -20.66
N LYS A 318 -13.09 -16.32 -19.93
CA LYS A 318 -14.37 -16.18 -19.20
C LYS A 318 -15.52 -15.74 -20.10
N THR A 319 -15.24 -14.90 -21.10
CA THR A 319 -16.26 -14.34 -22.00
C THR A 319 -16.24 -14.94 -23.41
N GLY A 320 -15.18 -15.67 -23.78
CA GLY A 320 -15.05 -16.34 -25.08
C GLY A 320 -14.75 -15.39 -26.25
N ILE A 321 -14.36 -14.15 -25.95
CA ILE A 321 -14.09 -13.08 -26.92
C ILE A 321 -12.74 -12.40 -26.61
N SER A 322 -12.33 -11.43 -27.43
CA SER A 322 -11.21 -10.56 -27.10
C SER A 322 -11.48 -9.76 -25.82
N ALA A 323 -10.46 -9.65 -24.97
CA ALA A 323 -10.49 -8.97 -23.69
C ALA A 323 -10.96 -7.52 -23.84
N VAL A 324 -11.97 -7.15 -23.04
CA VAL A 324 -12.58 -5.81 -23.05
C VAL A 324 -11.87 -4.91 -22.04
N ALA A 325 -11.84 -3.59 -22.30
CA ALA A 325 -11.27 -2.60 -21.40
C ALA A 325 -11.83 -2.72 -19.97
N GLY A 326 -10.93 -2.77 -18.98
CA GLY A 326 -11.27 -3.02 -17.57
C GLY A 326 -11.18 -4.50 -17.14
N SER A 327 -10.90 -5.43 -18.06
CA SER A 327 -10.46 -6.79 -17.69
C SER A 327 -8.95 -6.80 -17.40
N SER A 328 -8.49 -7.64 -16.46
CA SER A 328 -7.07 -7.76 -16.10
C SER A 328 -6.16 -8.34 -17.19
N ILE A 329 -6.73 -8.74 -18.33
CA ILE A 329 -6.02 -9.23 -19.52
C ILE A 329 -5.77 -8.07 -20.51
N PHE A 330 -6.54 -6.98 -20.40
CA PHE A 330 -6.52 -5.86 -21.36
C PHE A 330 -5.17 -5.11 -21.37
N ASP A 331 -4.57 -4.91 -20.20
CA ASP A 331 -3.31 -4.17 -20.04
C ASP A 331 -2.10 -4.88 -20.69
N PHE A 332 -2.24 -6.18 -20.99
CA PHE A 332 -1.24 -7.00 -21.69
C PHE A 332 -1.49 -7.06 -23.22
N THR A 333 -2.21 -6.09 -23.78
CA THR A 333 -2.41 -5.97 -25.24
C THR A 333 -1.08 -5.77 -25.97
N GLY A 334 -0.74 -6.68 -26.88
CA GLY A 334 0.54 -6.67 -27.60
C GLY A 334 0.70 -5.43 -28.51
N THR A 335 1.79 -4.69 -28.35
CA THR A 335 2.03 -3.40 -29.03
C THR A 335 2.63 -3.50 -30.43
N LEU A 336 3.02 -4.70 -30.86
CA LEU A 336 3.62 -5.00 -32.17
C LEU A 336 2.91 -6.20 -32.81
N GLY A 337 3.09 -6.39 -34.12
CA GLY A 337 2.57 -7.56 -34.83
C GLY A 337 3.08 -8.88 -34.26
N ALA A 338 2.25 -9.92 -34.32
CA ALA A 338 2.50 -11.16 -33.61
C ALA A 338 3.72 -11.94 -34.13
N VAL A 339 4.33 -12.73 -33.24
CA VAL A 339 5.23 -13.83 -33.62
C VAL A 339 4.38 -15.09 -33.82
N SER A 340 4.49 -15.72 -35.00
CA SER A 340 3.77 -16.94 -35.35
C SER A 340 4.73 -18.04 -35.79
N VAL A 341 4.68 -19.17 -35.09
CA VAL A 341 5.45 -20.40 -35.41
C VAL A 341 4.65 -21.40 -36.25
N GLY A 342 3.52 -20.98 -36.81
CA GLY A 342 2.58 -21.86 -37.52
C GLY A 342 1.57 -21.09 -38.36
N ASN A 343 0.48 -21.74 -38.77
CA ASN A 343 -0.61 -21.14 -39.53
C ASN A 343 -1.94 -21.75 -39.07
N SER A 344 -2.76 -20.96 -38.38
CA SER A 344 -4.05 -21.39 -37.82
C SER A 344 -5.10 -21.69 -38.90
N LYS A 345 -5.02 -21.03 -40.07
CA LYS A 345 -5.96 -21.23 -41.18
C LYS A 345 -5.79 -22.58 -41.88
N THR A 346 -4.60 -23.19 -41.76
CA THR A 346 -4.28 -24.52 -42.31
C THR A 346 -4.06 -25.59 -41.22
N GLY A 347 -4.27 -25.26 -39.94
CA GLY A 347 -4.04 -26.18 -38.82
C GLY A 347 -2.56 -26.50 -38.54
N MET A 348 -1.62 -25.78 -39.16
CA MET A 348 -0.17 -26.00 -38.99
C MET A 348 0.29 -25.45 -37.64
N LEU A 349 0.28 -26.28 -36.61
CA LEU A 349 0.78 -25.96 -35.26
C LEU A 349 2.20 -26.49 -35.05
N ARG A 350 2.95 -25.89 -34.13
CA ARG A 350 4.27 -26.35 -33.69
C ARG A 350 4.41 -26.27 -32.18
N GLN A 351 5.15 -27.23 -31.61
CA GLN A 351 5.59 -27.17 -30.22
C GLN A 351 6.77 -26.19 -30.11
N ILE A 352 6.78 -25.37 -29.06
CA ILE A 352 7.94 -24.58 -28.65
C ILE A 352 8.55 -25.30 -27.44
N THR A 353 9.71 -25.92 -27.64
CA THR A 353 10.42 -26.70 -26.61
C THR A 353 11.46 -25.85 -25.88
N ASN A 354 11.93 -26.32 -24.72
CA ASN A 354 12.94 -25.65 -23.88
C ASN A 354 12.53 -24.25 -23.37
N VAL A 355 11.22 -23.99 -23.28
CA VAL A 355 10.68 -22.78 -22.64
C VAL A 355 10.89 -22.88 -21.13
N ALA A 356 11.72 -22.00 -20.57
CA ALA A 356 11.91 -21.85 -19.14
C ALA A 356 10.60 -21.42 -18.43
N ALA A 357 10.54 -21.49 -17.11
CA ALA A 357 9.38 -20.95 -16.39
C ALA A 357 9.36 -19.42 -16.51
N GLY A 358 8.24 -18.86 -16.96
CA GLY A 358 8.05 -17.40 -17.04
C GLY A 358 8.16 -16.73 -15.66
N THR A 359 8.74 -15.53 -15.63
CA THR A 359 8.94 -14.71 -14.42
C THR A 359 8.14 -13.41 -14.44
N GLN A 360 7.50 -13.09 -15.57
CA GLN A 360 6.60 -11.95 -15.77
C GLN A 360 5.28 -12.42 -16.38
N ASP A 361 4.20 -11.65 -16.19
CA ASP A 361 2.84 -12.00 -16.65
C ASP A 361 2.72 -12.16 -18.18
N THR A 362 3.64 -11.59 -18.95
CA THR A 362 3.70 -11.66 -20.42
C THR A 362 4.51 -12.84 -20.96
N ASP A 363 5.18 -13.62 -20.10
CA ASP A 363 6.06 -14.71 -20.52
C ASP A 363 5.27 -15.97 -20.94
N ALA A 364 5.87 -16.79 -21.80
CA ALA A 364 5.25 -18.04 -22.25
C ALA A 364 5.20 -19.09 -21.13
N VAL A 365 4.00 -19.37 -20.61
CA VAL A 365 3.75 -20.40 -19.59
C VAL A 365 4.14 -21.78 -20.11
N ASN A 366 5.03 -22.48 -19.39
CA ASN A 366 5.45 -23.83 -19.76
C ASN A 366 4.61 -24.94 -19.07
N ILE A 367 4.79 -26.20 -19.52
CA ILE A 367 4.04 -27.35 -19.00
C ILE A 367 4.31 -27.60 -17.51
N ALA A 368 5.47 -27.23 -16.97
CA ALA A 368 5.76 -27.38 -15.54
C ALA A 368 4.96 -26.37 -14.70
N GLN A 369 4.84 -25.12 -15.14
CA GLN A 369 3.98 -24.11 -14.50
C GLN A 369 2.51 -24.51 -14.57
N LEU A 370 2.02 -24.99 -15.73
CA LEU A 370 0.64 -25.47 -15.88
C LEU A 370 0.35 -26.70 -14.98
N LYS A 371 1.31 -27.62 -14.84
CA LYS A 371 1.22 -28.72 -13.87
C LYS A 371 1.26 -28.24 -12.42
N GLY A 372 1.98 -27.14 -12.13
CA GLY A 372 1.92 -26.46 -10.82
C GLY A 372 0.50 -25.99 -10.48
N VAL A 373 -0.19 -25.35 -11.42
CA VAL A 373 -1.60 -24.95 -11.25
C VAL A 373 -2.51 -26.17 -11.04
N ALA A 374 -2.28 -27.27 -11.77
CA ALA A 374 -3.01 -28.52 -11.56
C ALA A 374 -2.76 -29.15 -10.18
N LEU A 375 -1.54 -29.04 -9.62
CA LEU A 375 -1.24 -29.47 -8.26
C LEU A 375 -1.93 -28.59 -7.20
N MET A 376 -2.04 -27.27 -7.45
CA MET A 376 -2.81 -26.38 -6.56
C MET A 376 -4.31 -26.69 -6.56
N ALA A 377 -4.85 -27.37 -7.58
CA ALA A 377 -6.24 -27.83 -7.57
C ALA A 377 -6.47 -28.99 -6.59
N GLU A 378 -5.47 -29.86 -6.35
CA GLU A 378 -5.51 -30.91 -5.31
C GLU A 378 -5.62 -30.33 -3.90
N ASP A 379 -5.12 -29.11 -3.68
CA ASP A 379 -5.20 -28.38 -2.41
C ASP A 379 -6.55 -27.64 -2.23
N SER A 380 -7.55 -27.90 -3.08
CA SER A 380 -8.85 -27.20 -3.11
C SER A 380 -10.06 -28.13 -2.97
N LEU A 381 -11.26 -27.57 -2.74
CA LEU A 381 -12.52 -28.33 -2.79
C LEU A 381 -12.89 -28.66 -4.24
N GLN A 382 -12.36 -29.79 -4.73
CA GLN A 382 -12.59 -30.32 -6.07
C GLN A 382 -14.07 -30.69 -6.30
N TRP A 383 -14.62 -30.39 -7.48
CA TRP A 383 -15.94 -30.88 -7.88
C TRP A 383 -15.84 -32.28 -8.48
N ASP A 384 -16.46 -33.27 -7.83
CA ASP A 384 -16.58 -34.63 -8.35
C ASP A 384 -17.77 -34.71 -9.31
N GLN A 385 -17.49 -34.58 -10.62
CA GLN A 385 -18.51 -34.64 -11.67
C GLN A 385 -19.20 -36.02 -11.79
N THR A 386 -18.65 -37.09 -11.20
CA THR A 386 -19.30 -38.42 -11.21
C THR A 386 -20.24 -38.61 -10.02
N ARG A 387 -20.00 -37.89 -8.92
CA ARG A 387 -20.81 -37.94 -7.68
C ARG A 387 -21.69 -36.71 -7.44
N GLU A 388 -21.56 -35.69 -8.28
CA GLU A 388 -22.25 -34.39 -8.20
C GLU A 388 -22.09 -33.69 -6.83
N VAL A 389 -20.88 -33.75 -6.25
CA VAL A 389 -20.56 -33.14 -4.95
C VAL A 389 -19.17 -32.50 -4.92
N PHE A 390 -18.99 -31.54 -4.02
CA PHE A 390 -17.65 -31.06 -3.65
C PHE A 390 -16.94 -32.06 -2.73
N SER A 391 -15.69 -32.36 -3.06
CA SER A 391 -14.84 -33.35 -2.41
C SER A 391 -13.80 -32.67 -1.51
N ALA A 392 -13.88 -32.93 -0.20
CA ALA A 392 -12.82 -32.59 0.77
C ALA A 392 -11.76 -33.70 0.87
N LYS A 393 -11.39 -34.33 -0.26
CA LYS A 393 -10.33 -35.33 -0.34
C LYS A 393 -9.06 -34.69 -0.89
N HIS A 394 -8.04 -34.56 -0.04
CA HIS A 394 -6.70 -34.16 -0.46
C HIS A 394 -5.97 -35.37 -1.04
N LYS A 395 -5.55 -35.33 -2.32
CA LYS A 395 -4.68 -36.36 -2.93
C LYS A 395 -5.19 -37.81 -2.81
N GLY A 396 -6.51 -37.98 -2.67
CA GLY A 396 -7.18 -39.27 -2.43
C GLY A 396 -7.25 -39.74 -0.96
N GLU A 397 -6.45 -39.14 -0.06
CA GLU A 397 -6.34 -39.50 1.35
C GLU A 397 -7.56 -39.05 2.16
N GLY A 398 -8.40 -40.03 2.56
CA GLY A 398 -9.45 -39.89 3.57
C GLY A 398 -10.53 -38.81 3.30
N PRO A 399 -11.40 -38.55 4.29
CA PRO A 399 -12.16 -37.31 4.42
C PRO A 399 -11.36 -36.30 5.26
N ASN A 400 -11.10 -35.11 4.74
CA ASN A 400 -10.33 -34.08 5.45
C ASN A 400 -11.24 -33.08 6.16
N LYS A 401 -10.70 -32.37 7.16
CA LYS A 401 -11.44 -31.34 7.90
C LYS A 401 -11.53 -30.05 7.08
N ILE A 402 -12.73 -29.49 6.97
CA ILE A 402 -12.93 -28.10 6.55
C ILE A 402 -12.94 -27.26 7.83
N THR A 403 -11.95 -26.40 8.03
CA THR A 403 -11.91 -25.43 9.13
C THR A 403 -12.59 -24.13 8.74
N ASP A 404 -12.78 -23.22 9.70
CA ASP A 404 -13.22 -21.83 9.46
C ASP A 404 -14.60 -21.67 8.79
N VAL A 405 -15.37 -22.77 8.74
CA VAL A 405 -16.79 -22.79 8.37
C VAL A 405 -17.57 -21.92 9.37
N ALA A 406 -18.13 -20.82 8.89
CA ALA A 406 -19.00 -19.95 9.68
C ALA A 406 -20.24 -20.68 10.21
N ASN A 407 -20.97 -20.08 11.16
CA ASN A 407 -22.22 -20.67 11.61
C ASN A 407 -23.27 -20.61 10.48
N GLY A 408 -23.59 -21.75 9.87
CA GLY A 408 -24.60 -21.85 8.83
C GLY A 408 -26.01 -21.52 9.35
N THR A 409 -26.85 -20.92 8.51
CA THR A 409 -28.22 -20.53 8.87
C THR A 409 -29.05 -21.77 9.17
N ILE A 410 -29.64 -21.87 10.36
CA ILE A 410 -30.51 -23.01 10.71
C ILE A 410 -31.95 -22.65 10.32
N SER A 411 -32.37 -23.04 9.12
CA SER A 411 -33.74 -22.88 8.61
C SER A 411 -34.10 -24.01 7.63
N SER A 412 -35.39 -24.17 7.32
CA SER A 412 -35.91 -25.19 6.39
C SER A 412 -35.57 -24.95 4.91
N THR A 413 -34.92 -23.83 4.58
CA THR A 413 -34.51 -23.45 3.21
C THR A 413 -33.01 -23.19 3.10
N SER A 414 -32.24 -23.48 4.14
CA SER A 414 -30.80 -23.28 4.16
C SER A 414 -30.07 -24.44 3.49
N ASN A 415 -29.03 -24.12 2.72
CA ASN A 415 -28.05 -25.07 2.21
C ASN A 415 -26.66 -24.82 2.83
N ASP A 416 -26.59 -24.03 3.90
CA ASP A 416 -25.34 -23.67 4.56
C ASP A 416 -24.74 -24.88 5.29
N ALA A 417 -23.42 -25.06 5.19
CA ALA A 417 -22.72 -26.08 5.96
C ALA A 417 -22.75 -25.71 7.46
N VAL A 418 -23.32 -26.58 8.29
CA VAL A 418 -23.31 -26.42 9.75
C VAL A 418 -21.95 -26.83 10.33
N ASN A 419 -21.38 -25.99 11.19
CA ASN A 419 -20.04 -26.24 11.74
C ASN A 419 -20.08 -27.05 13.05
N GLY A 420 -18.88 -27.47 13.50
CA GLY A 420 -18.72 -28.26 14.73
C GLY A 420 -19.23 -27.58 16.00
N SER A 421 -19.27 -26.24 16.08
CA SER A 421 -19.81 -25.53 17.25
C SER A 421 -21.35 -25.57 17.30
N GLN A 422 -22.01 -25.52 16.14
CA GLN A 422 -23.46 -25.66 16.02
C GLN A 422 -23.91 -27.10 16.31
N LEU A 423 -23.18 -28.08 15.75
CA LEU A 423 -23.42 -29.49 16.08
C LEU A 423 -23.12 -29.77 17.55
N PHE A 424 -22.08 -29.19 18.15
CA PHE A 424 -21.81 -29.31 19.59
C PHE A 424 -22.92 -28.68 20.45
N GLY A 425 -23.48 -27.54 20.03
CA GLY A 425 -24.66 -26.94 20.67
C GLY A 425 -25.89 -27.84 20.60
N LEU A 426 -26.16 -28.44 19.45
CA LEU A 426 -27.23 -29.43 19.27
C LEU A 426 -26.96 -30.71 20.07
N VAL A 427 -25.73 -31.22 20.09
CA VAL A 427 -25.32 -32.37 20.92
C VAL A 427 -25.48 -32.04 22.41
N GLY A 428 -25.23 -30.80 22.84
CA GLY A 428 -25.57 -30.34 24.18
C GLY A 428 -27.07 -30.47 24.47
N GLN A 429 -27.94 -30.06 23.54
CA GLN A 429 -29.39 -30.22 23.68
C GLN A 429 -29.84 -31.69 23.63
N VAL A 430 -29.25 -32.50 22.75
CA VAL A 430 -29.54 -33.94 22.61
C VAL A 430 -29.04 -34.71 23.83
N ASN A 431 -27.90 -34.35 24.42
CA ASN A 431 -27.44 -34.91 25.69
C ASN A 431 -28.38 -34.50 26.84
N ASN A 432 -28.82 -33.23 26.93
CA ASN A 432 -29.86 -32.84 27.89
C ASN A 432 -31.18 -33.62 27.68
N ILE A 433 -31.51 -34.04 26.46
CA ILE A 433 -32.64 -34.94 26.19
C ILE A 433 -32.31 -36.39 26.59
N GLY A 434 -31.11 -36.89 26.30
CA GLY A 434 -30.63 -38.22 26.67
C GLY A 434 -30.54 -38.40 28.19
N ASP A 435 -30.09 -37.39 28.92
CA ASP A 435 -30.11 -37.32 30.38
C ASP A 435 -31.56 -37.33 30.88
N ARG A 436 -32.46 -36.55 30.27
CA ARG A 436 -33.90 -36.57 30.62
C ARG A 436 -34.55 -37.92 30.33
N VAL A 437 -34.19 -38.59 29.24
CA VAL A 437 -34.69 -39.94 28.88
C VAL A 437 -34.13 -40.99 29.83
N THR A 438 -32.82 -40.97 30.11
CA THR A 438 -32.15 -41.84 31.10
C THR A 438 -32.77 -41.66 32.49
N ASN A 439 -33.08 -40.43 32.89
CA ASN A 439 -33.81 -40.14 34.13
C ASN A 439 -35.27 -40.65 34.10
N ILE A 440 -35.91 -40.77 32.93
CA ILE A 440 -37.26 -41.36 32.80
C ILE A 440 -37.17 -42.90 32.82
N GLU A 441 -36.22 -43.50 32.12
CA GLU A 441 -36.03 -44.96 32.03
C GLU A 441 -35.57 -45.57 33.37
N ASN A 442 -34.67 -44.89 34.08
CA ASN A 442 -34.29 -45.24 35.46
C ASN A 442 -35.46 -45.14 36.45
N ASN A 443 -36.45 -44.28 36.18
CA ASN A 443 -37.69 -44.24 36.95
C ASN A 443 -38.58 -45.48 36.64
N PHE A 444 -38.65 -45.94 35.39
CA PHE A 444 -39.53 -47.07 35.02
C PHE A 444 -39.08 -48.44 35.56
N ASN A 445 -37.77 -48.74 35.63
CA ASN A 445 -37.26 -50.06 36.04
C ASN A 445 -37.23 -50.27 37.57
N GLY A 446 -38.41 -50.24 38.20
CA GLY A 446 -38.58 -50.50 39.63
C GLY A 446 -38.46 -49.28 40.54
N ALA A 447 -38.58 -48.06 40.00
CA ALA A 447 -38.61 -46.82 40.77
C ALA A 447 -39.89 -45.98 40.61
N GLY A 448 -40.83 -46.40 39.74
CA GLY A 448 -42.11 -45.73 39.48
C GLY A 448 -41.99 -44.43 38.66
N ILE A 449 -43.10 -44.01 38.02
CA ILE A 449 -43.10 -42.80 37.18
C ILE A 449 -42.87 -41.53 38.00
N LYS A 450 -42.42 -40.43 37.38
CA LYS A 450 -42.03 -39.17 38.05
C LYS A 450 -42.97 -38.69 39.18
N PHE A 451 -44.28 -38.88 39.05
CA PHE A 451 -45.29 -38.45 40.04
C PHE A 451 -45.82 -39.59 40.95
N PHE A 452 -45.44 -40.84 40.69
CA PHE A 452 -45.76 -42.03 41.49
C PHE A 452 -44.53 -42.94 41.54
N GLN A 453 -43.55 -42.55 42.35
CA GLN A 453 -42.28 -43.26 42.51
C GLN A 453 -42.38 -44.34 43.60
N SER A 454 -41.88 -45.55 43.35
CA SER A 454 -41.87 -46.69 44.26
C SER A 454 -40.58 -47.51 44.11
N ASN A 455 -39.50 -47.05 44.75
CA ASN A 455 -38.16 -47.68 44.71
C ASN A 455 -38.15 -49.08 45.32
N SER A 456 -38.17 -50.13 44.49
CA SER A 456 -37.96 -51.51 44.91
C SER A 456 -37.62 -52.48 43.77
N THR A 457 -36.82 -53.49 44.09
CA THR A 457 -36.50 -54.65 43.24
C THR A 457 -37.32 -55.90 43.57
N LYS A 458 -38.22 -55.83 44.56
CA LYS A 458 -39.17 -56.90 44.91
C LYS A 458 -40.27 -57.02 43.84
N THR A 459 -41.00 -58.13 43.82
CA THR A 459 -42.13 -58.37 42.90
C THR A 459 -43.20 -57.27 43.02
N GLY A 460 -43.89 -56.99 41.91
CA GLY A 460 -44.85 -55.88 41.81
C GLY A 460 -46.11 -55.97 42.70
N ALA A 461 -46.90 -54.90 42.65
CA ALA A 461 -48.21 -54.79 43.28
C ALA A 461 -49.26 -55.71 42.64
N ILE A 462 -50.26 -56.12 43.41
CA ILE A 462 -51.36 -57.00 43.00
C ILE A 462 -52.69 -56.38 43.45
N ALA A 463 -53.43 -55.80 42.50
CA ALA A 463 -54.85 -55.48 42.69
C ALA A 463 -55.68 -56.64 42.11
N SER A 464 -56.34 -57.41 42.99
CA SER A 464 -57.10 -58.61 42.62
C SER A 464 -58.58 -58.55 43.03
N GLY A 465 -58.95 -57.65 43.93
CA GLY A 465 -60.35 -57.32 44.18
C GLY A 465 -60.94 -56.48 43.04
N THR A 466 -62.24 -56.59 42.80
CA THR A 466 -62.95 -55.71 41.87
C THR A 466 -62.81 -54.25 42.34
N ASP A 467 -62.44 -53.35 41.42
CA ASP A 467 -62.18 -51.93 41.65
C ASP A 467 -61.11 -51.63 42.74
N ALA A 468 -60.18 -52.56 42.95
CA ALA A 468 -59.10 -52.41 43.93
C ALA A 468 -57.87 -51.64 43.38
N VAL A 469 -57.10 -51.02 44.29
CA VAL A 469 -55.87 -50.26 43.96
C VAL A 469 -54.70 -50.80 44.77
N ALA A 470 -53.61 -51.18 44.10
CA ALA A 470 -52.40 -51.69 44.75
C ALA A 470 -51.16 -50.88 44.33
N MET A 471 -50.39 -50.39 45.30
CA MET A 471 -49.21 -49.54 45.11
C MET A 471 -48.04 -50.00 46.00
N GLY A 472 -46.82 -49.94 45.46
CA GLY A 472 -45.63 -50.46 46.13
C GLY A 472 -45.44 -51.98 45.97
N PRO A 473 -44.21 -52.49 46.17
CA PRO A 473 -43.85 -53.89 45.93
C PRO A 473 -44.67 -54.86 46.78
N LYS A 474 -45.06 -56.01 46.22
CA LYS A 474 -45.83 -57.08 46.88
C LYS A 474 -47.13 -56.64 47.58
N SER A 475 -47.63 -55.42 47.35
CA SER A 475 -48.92 -55.01 47.93
C SER A 475 -50.06 -55.86 47.35
N ILE A 476 -51.06 -56.19 48.15
CA ILE A 476 -52.20 -57.05 47.78
C ILE A 476 -53.50 -56.34 48.19
N ALA A 477 -54.20 -55.78 47.21
CA ALA A 477 -55.55 -55.25 47.38
C ALA A 477 -56.55 -56.29 46.84
N SER A 478 -57.08 -57.13 47.73
CA SER A 478 -57.90 -58.30 47.38
C SER A 478 -59.37 -58.19 47.80
N GLY A 479 -59.72 -57.25 48.68
CA GLY A 479 -61.12 -56.93 48.97
C GLY A 479 -61.76 -56.10 47.85
N THR A 480 -63.07 -56.21 47.65
CA THR A 480 -63.81 -55.35 46.71
C THR A 480 -63.69 -53.89 47.11
N GLY A 481 -63.26 -53.02 46.19
CA GLY A 481 -63.01 -51.60 46.44
C GLY A 481 -61.87 -51.31 47.44
N SER A 482 -60.95 -52.26 47.66
CA SER A 482 -59.87 -52.12 48.63
C SER A 482 -58.65 -51.37 48.10
N ILE A 483 -57.87 -50.74 48.99
CA ILE A 483 -56.66 -49.99 48.63
C ILE A 483 -55.48 -50.51 49.46
N ALA A 484 -54.43 -51.00 48.81
CA ALA A 484 -53.18 -51.41 49.45
C ALA A 484 -52.01 -50.55 48.93
N SER A 485 -51.23 -49.92 49.83
CA SER A 485 -50.20 -48.95 49.46
C SER A 485 -48.98 -49.03 50.38
N GLY A 486 -47.96 -49.79 49.98
CA GLY A 486 -46.70 -49.97 50.70
C GLY A 486 -46.02 -51.29 50.33
N ASN A 487 -44.78 -51.51 50.80
CA ASN A 487 -44.15 -52.83 50.62
C ASN A 487 -44.96 -53.89 51.38
N GLU A 488 -45.45 -54.94 50.73
CA GLU A 488 -46.16 -56.05 51.41
C GLU A 488 -47.45 -55.61 52.14
N ALA A 489 -48.01 -54.44 51.80
CA ALA A 489 -49.29 -53.94 52.30
C ALA A 489 -50.45 -54.83 51.83
N LYS A 490 -51.42 -55.15 52.70
CA LYS A 490 -52.53 -56.06 52.43
C LYS A 490 -53.87 -55.48 52.87
N ALA A 491 -54.78 -55.30 51.92
CA ALA A 491 -56.16 -54.90 52.17
C ALA A 491 -57.09 -56.03 51.68
N SER A 492 -57.71 -56.76 52.62
CA SER A 492 -58.52 -57.95 52.29
C SER A 492 -60.00 -57.85 52.68
N GLY A 493 -60.39 -56.95 53.58
CA GLY A 493 -61.80 -56.65 53.83
C GLY A 493 -62.43 -55.83 52.70
N ALA A 494 -63.75 -55.90 52.55
CA ALA A 494 -64.50 -55.03 51.64
C ALA A 494 -64.34 -53.56 52.03
N ALA A 495 -64.07 -52.70 51.04
CA ALA A 495 -63.73 -51.29 51.21
C ALA A 495 -62.58 -50.99 52.21
N SER A 496 -61.72 -51.97 52.51
CA SER A 496 -60.61 -51.81 53.46
C SER A 496 -59.42 -51.06 52.85
N ILE A 497 -58.69 -50.32 53.68
CA ILE A 497 -57.55 -49.49 53.27
C ILE A 497 -56.30 -49.83 54.10
N ALA A 498 -55.24 -50.29 53.47
CA ALA A 498 -53.95 -50.60 54.09
C ALA A 498 -52.83 -49.74 53.50
N MET A 499 -52.29 -48.80 54.27
CA MET A 499 -51.31 -47.80 53.80
C MET A 499 -50.04 -47.77 54.65
N GLY A 500 -49.06 -48.59 54.28
CA GLY A 500 -47.76 -48.71 54.93
C GLY A 500 -47.08 -50.03 54.56
N GLU A 501 -45.78 -50.15 54.78
CA GLU A 501 -45.09 -51.44 54.63
C GLU A 501 -45.70 -52.49 55.59
N ASN A 502 -46.05 -53.69 55.14
CA ASN A 502 -46.77 -54.73 55.90
C ASN A 502 -48.09 -54.27 56.58
N ALA A 503 -48.68 -53.13 56.18
CA ALA A 503 -49.96 -52.71 56.74
C ALA A 503 -51.05 -53.73 56.38
N ASN A 504 -51.88 -54.15 57.32
CA ASN A 504 -52.87 -55.21 57.17
C ASN A 504 -54.26 -54.72 57.62
N ALA A 505 -55.12 -54.38 56.66
CA ALA A 505 -56.52 -54.08 56.89
C ALA A 505 -57.35 -55.31 56.51
N SER A 506 -57.74 -56.08 57.54
CA SER A 506 -58.27 -57.43 57.35
C SER A 506 -59.79 -57.55 57.42
N ALA A 507 -60.46 -56.69 58.21
CA ALA A 507 -61.91 -56.63 58.31
C ALA A 507 -62.54 -55.57 57.39
N ASP A 508 -63.84 -55.71 57.13
CA ASP A 508 -64.62 -54.80 56.29
C ASP A 508 -64.69 -53.39 56.90
N GLY A 509 -64.53 -52.36 56.07
CA GLY A 509 -64.54 -50.95 56.51
C GLY A 509 -63.35 -50.51 57.39
N SER A 510 -62.41 -51.40 57.71
CA SER A 510 -61.20 -51.07 58.47
C SER A 510 -60.17 -50.27 57.65
N VAL A 511 -59.40 -49.45 58.36
CA VAL A 511 -58.32 -48.64 57.80
C VAL A 511 -57.05 -48.84 58.64
N ALA A 512 -56.00 -49.43 58.07
CA ALA A 512 -54.70 -49.63 58.70
C ALA A 512 -53.65 -48.70 58.06
N ILE A 513 -53.16 -47.71 58.80
CA ILE A 513 -52.23 -46.68 58.31
C ILE A 513 -50.91 -46.70 59.10
N GLY A 514 -49.79 -46.63 58.39
CA GLY A 514 -48.44 -46.78 58.92
C GLY A 514 -47.87 -48.19 58.70
N ALA A 515 -46.54 -48.31 58.76
CA ALA A 515 -45.89 -49.61 58.59
C ALA A 515 -46.25 -50.59 59.71
N ASN A 516 -46.35 -51.88 59.38
CA ASN A 516 -46.79 -53.01 60.18
C ASN A 516 -48.17 -52.84 60.84
N SER A 517 -48.90 -51.73 60.58
CA SER A 517 -50.18 -51.44 61.21
C SER A 517 -51.20 -52.51 60.87
N SER A 518 -51.90 -53.01 61.88
CA SER A 518 -52.95 -54.01 61.74
C SER A 518 -54.23 -53.44 62.31
N ASP A 519 -55.36 -53.69 61.63
CA ASP A 519 -56.67 -53.49 62.25
C ASP A 519 -56.99 -54.55 63.32
N GLY A 520 -56.15 -55.58 63.46
CA GLY A 520 -56.36 -56.71 64.39
C GLY A 520 -57.61 -57.52 64.09
N GLY A 521 -58.20 -57.37 62.89
CA GLY A 521 -59.52 -57.88 62.56
C GLY A 521 -60.68 -57.24 63.34
N ARG A 522 -60.44 -56.12 64.05
CA ARG A 522 -61.41 -55.49 64.96
C ARG A 522 -62.68 -55.01 64.25
N GLY A 523 -62.54 -54.38 63.09
CA GLY A 523 -63.67 -53.89 62.30
C GLY A 523 -64.60 -52.96 63.10
N ALA A 524 -65.89 -53.28 63.09
CA ALA A 524 -66.95 -52.60 63.82
C ALA A 524 -67.18 -53.24 65.20
N GLU A 525 -67.14 -52.44 66.27
CA GLU A 525 -67.15 -52.90 67.67
C GLU A 525 -68.24 -52.21 68.52
N THR A 526 -68.38 -52.67 69.77
CA THR A 526 -69.17 -52.00 70.82
C THR A 526 -68.44 -52.09 72.16
N TYR A 527 -68.18 -50.96 72.82
CA TYR A 527 -67.32 -50.88 74.02
C TYR A 527 -67.74 -49.76 74.99
N LYS A 528 -67.14 -49.73 76.20
CA LYS A 528 -67.44 -48.75 77.26
C LYS A 528 -66.24 -47.83 77.57
N GLY A 529 -66.47 -46.52 77.71
CA GLY A 529 -65.42 -45.50 77.81
C GLY A 529 -64.69 -45.45 79.17
N LYS A 530 -63.36 -45.43 79.16
CA LYS A 530 -62.51 -45.58 80.37
C LYS A 530 -62.59 -44.42 81.37
N TYR A 531 -62.67 -43.18 80.91
CA TYR A 531 -62.74 -41.99 81.77
C TYR A 531 -64.14 -41.34 81.79
N SER A 532 -65.03 -41.72 80.87
CA SER A 532 -66.38 -41.18 80.72
C SER A 532 -67.48 -42.12 81.24
N GLY A 533 -67.33 -43.45 81.10
CA GLY A 533 -68.32 -44.44 81.53
C GLY A 533 -69.44 -44.77 80.53
N GLU A 534 -69.45 -44.13 79.36
CA GLU A 534 -70.52 -44.28 78.34
C GLU A 534 -70.32 -45.50 77.42
N ASP A 535 -71.41 -46.05 76.89
CA ASP A 535 -71.41 -47.15 75.90
C ASP A 535 -71.35 -46.60 74.46
N ASN A 536 -70.50 -47.18 73.62
CA ASN A 536 -70.10 -46.66 72.30
C ASN A 536 -70.12 -47.77 71.23
N THR A 537 -70.49 -47.42 69.99
CA THR A 537 -70.49 -48.32 68.82
C THR A 537 -69.64 -47.75 67.68
N THR A 538 -68.88 -48.58 66.95
CA THR A 538 -68.09 -48.14 65.78
C THR A 538 -68.56 -48.83 64.50
N THR A 539 -68.31 -48.21 63.34
CA THR A 539 -68.60 -48.76 61.99
C THR A 539 -67.38 -49.39 61.32
N GLY A 540 -66.22 -49.36 61.99
CA GLY A 540 -64.91 -49.71 61.47
C GLY A 540 -63.83 -49.18 62.41
N THR A 541 -62.59 -49.63 62.22
CA THR A 541 -61.44 -49.19 63.03
C THR A 541 -60.39 -48.51 62.17
N VAL A 542 -60.01 -47.27 62.52
CA VAL A 542 -58.84 -46.58 61.97
C VAL A 542 -57.64 -46.88 62.87
N SER A 543 -56.86 -47.90 62.49
CA SER A 543 -55.65 -48.30 63.22
C SER A 543 -54.42 -47.60 62.66
N VAL A 544 -53.79 -46.74 63.47
CA VAL A 544 -52.48 -46.13 63.16
C VAL A 544 -51.29 -47.00 63.61
N GLY A 545 -51.56 -48.20 64.09
CA GLY A 545 -50.58 -49.09 64.72
C GLY A 545 -51.00 -50.55 64.67
N ASN A 546 -50.41 -51.38 65.52
CA ASN A 546 -50.67 -52.81 65.59
C ASN A 546 -50.63 -53.26 67.05
N ALA A 547 -51.75 -53.77 67.56
CA ALA A 547 -51.89 -54.21 68.95
C ALA A 547 -51.13 -55.52 69.24
N ASP A 548 -50.99 -56.39 68.23
CA ASP A 548 -50.36 -57.71 68.35
C ASP A 548 -48.82 -57.60 68.42
N THR A 549 -48.24 -56.56 67.80
CA THR A 549 -46.80 -56.26 67.86
C THR A 549 -46.45 -55.15 68.86
N GLY A 550 -47.44 -54.40 69.35
CA GLY A 550 -47.26 -53.24 70.24
C GLY A 550 -46.85 -51.94 69.54
N GLU A 551 -46.79 -51.92 68.21
CA GLU A 551 -46.38 -50.76 67.41
C GLU A 551 -47.46 -49.68 67.41
N ASN A 552 -47.31 -48.65 68.24
CA ASN A 552 -48.24 -47.53 68.33
C ASN A 552 -47.69 -46.27 67.65
N ARG A 553 -48.57 -45.38 67.19
CA ARG A 553 -48.22 -44.08 66.59
C ARG A 553 -48.99 -42.93 67.22
N THR A 554 -48.37 -41.75 67.21
CA THR A 554 -49.03 -40.49 67.52
C THR A 554 -49.90 -40.04 66.35
N ILE A 555 -50.99 -39.33 66.66
CA ILE A 555 -51.85 -38.65 65.68
C ILE A 555 -51.54 -37.15 65.81
N SER A 556 -51.22 -36.49 64.70
CA SER A 556 -50.68 -35.12 64.67
C SER A 556 -51.49 -34.19 63.76
N ASN A 557 -51.29 -32.88 63.92
CA ASN A 557 -52.05 -31.82 63.22
C ASN A 557 -53.57 -31.86 63.44
N VAL A 558 -54.01 -32.56 64.50
CA VAL A 558 -55.38 -32.54 64.99
C VAL A 558 -55.70 -31.13 65.48
N ALA A 559 -56.79 -30.52 64.98
CA ALA A 559 -57.30 -29.25 65.49
C ALA A 559 -58.05 -29.45 66.80
N ASP A 560 -58.22 -28.39 67.59
CA ASP A 560 -58.92 -28.45 68.89
C ASP A 560 -60.32 -29.06 68.72
N GLY A 561 -60.55 -30.18 69.42
CA GLY A 561 -61.82 -30.89 69.39
C GLY A 561 -62.97 -30.05 69.96
N LYS A 562 -64.12 -30.07 69.28
CA LYS A 562 -65.32 -29.27 69.57
C LYS A 562 -66.50 -30.14 69.97
N GLU A 563 -66.68 -31.25 69.27
CA GLU A 563 -67.71 -32.26 69.54
C GLU A 563 -67.15 -33.36 70.47
N ALA A 564 -68.03 -34.05 71.18
CA ALA A 564 -67.64 -35.02 72.21
C ALA A 564 -66.82 -36.23 71.69
N ASN A 565 -66.84 -36.47 70.38
CA ASN A 565 -66.14 -37.58 69.72
C ASN A 565 -64.92 -37.12 68.89
N ASP A 566 -64.55 -35.83 68.95
CA ASP A 566 -63.32 -35.34 68.32
C ASP A 566 -62.08 -35.83 69.08
N VAL A 567 -60.95 -35.95 68.37
CA VAL A 567 -59.67 -36.29 69.00
C VAL A 567 -59.12 -35.07 69.73
N VAL A 568 -58.86 -35.20 71.03
CA VAL A 568 -58.17 -34.16 71.82
C VAL A 568 -56.72 -34.04 71.33
N ASN A 569 -56.30 -32.83 70.97
CA ASN A 569 -54.97 -32.59 70.42
C ASN A 569 -53.94 -32.19 71.50
N LEU A 570 -52.67 -32.11 71.09
CA LEU A 570 -51.62 -31.57 71.96
C LEU A 570 -51.84 -30.08 72.25
N GLY A 571 -52.58 -29.31 71.45
CA GLY A 571 -52.87 -27.89 71.71
C GLY A 571 -53.78 -27.66 72.94
N GLN A 572 -54.79 -28.51 73.13
CA GLN A 572 -55.70 -28.48 74.27
C GLN A 572 -55.00 -29.00 75.54
N LEU A 573 -54.14 -30.01 75.39
CA LEU A 573 -53.24 -30.46 76.47
C LEU A 573 -52.18 -29.41 76.80
N ASP A 574 -51.60 -28.74 75.79
CA ASP A 574 -50.65 -27.63 75.93
C ASP A 574 -51.34 -26.39 76.48
N GLY A 575 -52.66 -26.21 76.34
CA GLY A 575 -53.42 -25.19 77.06
C GLY A 575 -53.43 -25.48 78.57
N ALA A 576 -53.76 -26.71 78.95
CA ALA A 576 -53.71 -27.16 80.35
C ALA A 576 -52.27 -27.15 80.92
N VAL A 577 -51.27 -27.47 80.10
CA VAL A 577 -49.84 -27.38 80.46
C VAL A 577 -49.32 -25.94 80.40
N ALA A 578 -49.89 -25.03 79.61
CA ALA A 578 -49.47 -23.63 79.52
C ALA A 578 -49.90 -22.83 80.75
N GLU A 579 -51.05 -23.14 81.35
CA GLU A 579 -51.42 -22.58 82.66
C GLU A 579 -50.42 -23.04 83.75
N ALA A 580 -49.92 -24.28 83.67
CA ALA A 580 -48.82 -24.78 84.52
C ALA A 580 -47.43 -24.25 84.11
N LYS A 581 -47.21 -23.91 82.84
CA LYS A 581 -45.98 -23.30 82.32
C LYS A 581 -45.87 -21.85 82.74
N LYS A 582 -46.97 -21.09 82.75
CA LYS A 582 -47.04 -19.70 83.23
C LYS A 582 -46.58 -19.58 84.69
N TYR A 583 -47.01 -20.50 85.55
CA TYR A 583 -46.50 -20.67 86.91
C TYR A 583 -44.97 -20.93 86.97
N THR A 584 -44.41 -21.56 85.93
CA THR A 584 -42.96 -21.75 85.75
C THR A 584 -42.27 -20.52 85.14
N ASP A 585 -42.93 -19.78 84.24
CA ASP A 585 -42.42 -18.57 83.59
C ASP A 585 -42.27 -17.41 84.57
N ASP A 586 -43.23 -17.25 85.50
CA ASP A 586 -43.11 -16.33 86.64
C ASP A 586 -41.89 -16.65 87.51
N SER A 587 -41.51 -17.94 87.61
CA SER A 587 -40.27 -18.36 88.28
C SER A 587 -39.02 -17.98 87.48
N ILE A 588 -39.07 -18.10 86.14
CA ILE A 588 -38.00 -17.68 85.21
C ILE A 588 -37.81 -16.16 85.20
N SER A 589 -38.85 -15.36 85.50
CA SER A 589 -38.73 -13.90 85.60
C SER A 589 -37.62 -13.47 86.57
N ASN A 590 -37.43 -14.20 87.68
CA ASN A 590 -36.37 -13.93 88.66
C ASN A 590 -34.95 -14.23 88.14
N ILE A 591 -34.81 -15.00 87.05
CA ILE A 591 -33.53 -15.25 86.36
C ILE A 591 -33.19 -14.06 85.44
N THR A 592 -34.20 -13.39 84.88
CA THR A 592 -34.04 -12.18 84.04
C THR A 592 -33.30 -11.06 84.79
N ASP A 593 -33.59 -10.86 86.08
CA ASP A 593 -32.88 -9.88 86.92
C ASP A 593 -31.38 -10.23 87.09
N GLY A 594 -31.04 -11.52 87.03
CA GLY A 594 -29.66 -11.98 86.91
C GLY A 594 -29.01 -11.52 85.60
N VAL A 595 -29.73 -11.66 84.47
CA VAL A 595 -29.27 -11.24 83.13
C VAL A 595 -29.11 -9.72 83.03
N THR A 596 -29.90 -8.92 83.75
CA THR A 596 -29.73 -7.45 83.84
C THR A 596 -28.31 -7.04 84.29
N ASN A 597 -27.62 -7.88 85.08
CA ASN A 597 -26.21 -7.64 85.44
C ASN A 597 -25.23 -7.94 84.30
N ILE A 598 -25.59 -8.84 83.37
CA ILE A 598 -24.86 -9.05 82.11
C ILE A 598 -25.07 -7.83 81.20
N THR A 599 -26.28 -7.24 81.16
CA THR A 599 -26.54 -5.99 80.44
C THR A 599 -25.63 -4.85 80.92
N ASN A 600 -25.39 -4.74 82.23
CA ASN A 600 -24.41 -3.78 82.77
C ASN A 600 -22.97 -4.05 82.28
N SER A 601 -22.61 -5.30 81.99
CA SER A 601 -21.33 -5.65 81.37
C SER A 601 -21.31 -5.33 79.87
N ILE A 602 -22.42 -5.51 79.16
CA ILE A 602 -22.60 -5.10 77.75
C ILE A 602 -22.46 -3.57 77.63
N ASN A 603 -23.07 -2.80 78.53
CA ASN A 603 -22.95 -1.34 78.55
C ASN A 603 -21.49 -0.87 78.71
N ASN A 604 -20.63 -1.64 79.38
CA ASN A 604 -19.18 -1.36 79.46
C ASN A 604 -18.42 -1.71 78.16
N ILE A 605 -18.95 -2.61 77.33
CA ILE A 605 -18.44 -2.87 75.97
C ILE A 605 -18.95 -1.78 75.02
N ASP A 606 -20.21 -1.38 75.14
CA ASP A 606 -20.84 -0.32 74.35
C ASP A 606 -20.06 1.01 74.49
N ASN A 607 -19.79 1.46 75.73
CA ASN A 607 -18.94 2.62 75.99
C ASN A 607 -17.53 2.53 75.35
N ARG A 608 -16.97 1.32 75.18
CA ARG A 608 -15.69 1.12 74.46
C ARG A 608 -15.85 1.21 72.95
N VAL A 609 -16.97 0.74 72.41
CA VAL A 609 -17.32 0.88 70.99
C VAL A 609 -17.58 2.35 70.66
N THR A 610 -18.33 3.09 71.48
CA THR A 610 -18.57 4.54 71.32
C THR A 610 -17.27 5.34 71.19
N ASN A 611 -16.25 5.00 71.99
CA ASN A 611 -14.94 5.65 71.89
C ASN A 611 -14.26 5.36 70.53
N ILE A 612 -14.29 4.10 70.07
CA ILE A 612 -13.75 3.69 68.76
C ILE A 612 -14.53 4.37 67.61
N GLU A 613 -15.85 4.52 67.74
CA GLU A 613 -16.67 5.26 66.77
C GLU A 613 -16.32 6.77 66.77
N GLY A 614 -15.95 7.34 67.91
CA GLY A 614 -15.41 8.70 68.02
C GLY A 614 -14.11 8.88 67.24
N ASP A 615 -13.19 7.92 67.33
CA ASP A 615 -11.93 7.91 66.58
C ASP A 615 -12.19 7.75 65.06
N VAL A 616 -13.01 6.76 64.68
CA VAL A 616 -13.40 6.51 63.28
C VAL A 616 -14.14 7.71 62.67
N SER A 617 -15.01 8.37 63.43
CA SER A 617 -15.68 9.62 63.03
C SER A 617 -14.68 10.76 62.86
N SER A 618 -13.67 10.85 63.71
CA SER A 618 -12.61 11.88 63.62
C SER A 618 -11.73 11.68 62.37
N ILE A 619 -11.44 10.44 62.01
CA ILE A 619 -10.78 10.06 60.74
C ILE A 619 -11.67 10.40 59.54
N GLN A 620 -12.94 9.96 59.54
CA GLN A 620 -13.89 10.25 58.46
C GLN A 620 -14.11 11.76 58.23
N ASN A 621 -13.97 12.57 59.28
CA ASN A 621 -14.12 14.02 59.24
C ASN A 621 -12.78 14.78 59.07
N GLY A 622 -11.70 14.06 58.78
CA GLY A 622 -10.40 14.64 58.38
C GLY A 622 -9.57 15.27 59.51
N LYS A 623 -9.95 15.04 60.77
CA LYS A 623 -9.29 15.67 61.93
C LYS A 623 -7.95 15.00 62.26
N ASP A 624 -7.87 13.68 62.11
CA ASP A 624 -6.68 12.87 62.47
C ASP A 624 -6.23 11.90 61.36
N GLY A 625 -6.28 12.38 60.11
CA GLY A 625 -5.73 11.67 58.95
C GLY A 625 -4.26 12.02 58.67
N MET A 626 -3.61 11.27 57.78
CA MET A 626 -2.20 11.47 57.39
C MET A 626 -1.91 12.84 56.75
N PHE A 627 -2.96 13.58 56.37
CA PHE A 627 -2.95 15.04 56.21
C PHE A 627 -3.99 15.63 57.19
N GLN A 628 -3.55 16.05 58.37
CA GLN A 628 -4.44 16.66 59.38
C GLN A 628 -4.96 18.02 58.88
N VAL A 629 -6.28 18.23 58.89
CA VAL A 629 -6.89 19.52 58.53
C VAL A 629 -7.91 19.97 59.57
N ASN A 630 -7.67 21.12 60.19
CA ASN A 630 -8.59 21.69 61.19
C ASN A 630 -9.82 22.32 60.51
N ASN A 631 -10.81 21.50 60.15
CA ASN A 631 -12.08 21.96 59.57
C ASN A 631 -13.04 22.53 60.63
N ALA A 632 -12.57 23.52 61.40
CA ALA A 632 -13.41 24.30 62.30
C ALA A 632 -14.36 25.26 61.55
N SER A 633 -14.15 25.49 60.25
CA SER A 633 -14.93 26.41 59.41
C SER A 633 -16.17 25.78 58.76
N GLY A 634 -16.44 24.48 58.99
CA GLY A 634 -17.65 23.80 58.53
C GLY A 634 -17.75 23.60 57.02
N ASN A 635 -16.65 23.80 56.28
CA ASN A 635 -16.64 23.67 54.83
C ASN A 635 -16.72 22.18 54.40
N PRO A 636 -17.15 21.87 53.15
CA PRO A 636 -17.26 20.49 52.66
C PRO A 636 -15.95 19.70 52.74
N LYS A 637 -16.05 18.36 52.67
CA LYS A 637 -14.86 17.49 52.53
C LYS A 637 -14.19 17.75 51.16
N PRO A 638 -12.86 17.54 51.00
CA PRO A 638 -12.15 17.75 49.75
C PRO A 638 -12.83 17.06 48.55
N VAL A 639 -12.99 17.75 47.43
CA VAL A 639 -13.72 17.26 46.24
C VAL A 639 -12.75 17.00 45.09
N VAL A 640 -12.30 15.75 44.98
CA VAL A 640 -11.55 15.23 43.83
C VAL A 640 -12.55 14.78 42.76
N THR A 641 -12.50 15.39 41.57
CA THR A 641 -13.42 15.07 40.45
C THR A 641 -12.74 15.06 39.08
N GLY A 642 -11.56 15.66 38.95
CA GLY A 642 -10.71 15.45 37.79
C GLY A 642 -10.07 14.06 37.84
N LYS A 643 -9.78 13.47 36.68
CA LYS A 643 -9.01 12.22 36.62
C LYS A 643 -7.59 12.47 37.13
N ASP A 644 -7.06 11.55 37.93
CA ASP A 644 -5.67 11.54 38.42
C ASP A 644 -5.27 12.87 39.12
N SER A 645 -6.22 13.47 39.86
CA SER A 645 -6.10 14.77 40.55
C SER A 645 -6.10 14.62 42.08
N VAL A 646 -5.67 15.65 42.82
CA VAL A 646 -5.50 15.62 44.30
C VAL A 646 -6.09 16.87 44.95
N ALA A 647 -6.92 16.70 45.99
CA ALA A 647 -7.49 17.79 46.78
C ALA A 647 -7.20 17.60 48.29
N GLY A 648 -6.80 18.67 48.98
CA GLY A 648 -6.50 18.66 50.42
C GLY A 648 -6.80 19.99 51.10
N GLY A 649 -7.54 19.96 52.22
CA GLY A 649 -8.08 21.16 52.88
C GLY A 649 -9.60 21.27 52.72
N ALA A 650 -10.29 21.84 53.71
CA ALA A 650 -11.74 21.90 53.70
C ALA A 650 -12.27 22.76 52.53
N GLY A 651 -13.27 22.27 51.80
CA GLY A 651 -13.80 22.90 50.59
C GLY A 651 -12.86 22.91 49.37
N SER A 652 -11.64 22.35 49.46
CA SER A 652 -10.72 22.25 48.32
C SER A 652 -11.32 21.41 47.18
N LYS A 653 -11.02 21.79 45.94
CA LYS A 653 -11.62 21.19 44.73
C LYS A 653 -10.61 21.04 43.61
N ALA A 654 -10.29 19.78 43.28
CA ALA A 654 -9.46 19.41 42.14
C ALA A 654 -10.37 18.79 41.07
N SER A 655 -10.84 19.63 40.13
CA SER A 655 -11.82 19.23 39.11
C SER A 655 -11.27 19.19 37.68
N GLY A 656 -10.09 19.75 37.43
CA GLY A 656 -9.35 19.52 36.20
C GLY A 656 -8.60 18.19 36.21
N ASN A 657 -8.39 17.56 35.06
CA ASN A 657 -7.58 16.35 34.99
C ASN A 657 -6.12 16.67 35.35
N ASN A 658 -5.48 15.79 36.13
CA ASN A 658 -4.12 15.96 36.64
C ASN A 658 -3.90 17.28 37.41
N SER A 659 -4.95 17.82 38.05
CA SER A 659 -4.88 19.06 38.82
C SER A 659 -4.61 18.82 40.31
N VAL A 660 -4.10 19.85 41.01
CA VAL A 660 -3.80 19.80 42.45
C VAL A 660 -4.37 21.02 43.15
N ALA A 661 -5.27 20.81 44.12
CA ALA A 661 -5.90 21.87 44.93
C ALA A 661 -5.56 21.65 46.41
N ILE A 662 -4.64 22.42 46.96
CA ILE A 662 -4.19 22.29 48.35
C ILE A 662 -4.33 23.61 49.10
N GLY A 663 -5.11 23.59 50.18
CA GLY A 663 -5.53 24.75 50.95
C GLY A 663 -7.05 24.84 51.03
N THR A 664 -7.58 25.44 52.09
CA THR A 664 -9.02 25.62 52.28
C THR A 664 -9.63 26.39 51.09
N ASN A 665 -10.75 25.92 50.56
CA ASN A 665 -11.43 26.47 49.38
C ASN A 665 -10.54 26.67 48.11
N SER A 666 -9.37 26.03 48.02
CA SER A 666 -8.51 26.06 46.83
C SER A 666 -9.20 25.36 45.65
N ASN A 667 -9.06 25.89 44.44
CA ASN A 667 -9.82 25.47 43.27
C ASN A 667 -8.92 25.33 42.03
N ALA A 668 -8.50 24.09 41.76
CA ALA A 668 -7.71 23.73 40.57
C ALA A 668 -8.67 23.20 39.49
N ALA A 669 -9.25 24.15 38.75
CA ALA A 669 -10.42 23.91 37.90
C ALA A 669 -10.06 23.44 36.48
N ALA A 670 -8.88 23.81 35.97
CA ALA A 670 -8.42 23.47 34.63
C ALA A 670 -7.44 22.28 34.61
N ASN A 671 -7.25 21.67 33.44
CA ASN A 671 -6.33 20.54 33.29
C ASN A 671 -4.88 20.95 33.60
N HIS A 672 -4.12 20.06 34.24
CA HIS A 672 -2.73 20.29 34.66
C HIS A 672 -2.54 21.56 35.53
N SER A 673 -3.61 22.09 36.14
CA SER A 673 -3.55 23.31 36.94
C SER A 673 -3.23 23.02 38.41
N VAL A 674 -2.57 23.97 39.08
CA VAL A 674 -2.21 23.86 40.50
C VAL A 674 -2.69 25.10 41.25
N ALA A 675 -3.55 24.90 42.24
CA ALA A 675 -4.01 25.93 43.18
C ALA A 675 -3.47 25.60 44.57
N LEU A 676 -2.52 26.43 45.06
CA LEU A 676 -1.81 26.19 46.31
C LEU A 676 -1.91 27.39 47.25
N GLY A 677 -2.82 27.30 48.23
CA GLY A 677 -3.13 28.33 49.22
C GLY A 677 -4.64 28.52 49.43
N ASP A 678 -5.03 29.08 50.58
CA ASP A 678 -6.44 29.35 50.91
C ASP A 678 -7.10 30.26 49.85
N GLY A 679 -8.24 29.83 49.30
CA GLY A 679 -8.96 30.54 48.25
C GLY A 679 -8.21 30.73 46.92
N SER A 680 -7.07 30.06 46.71
CA SER A 680 -6.34 30.12 45.43
C SER A 680 -7.14 29.47 44.29
N SER A 681 -7.07 30.04 43.09
CA SER A 681 -7.88 29.62 41.94
C SER A 681 -7.05 29.55 40.66
N ALA A 682 -6.83 28.34 40.15
CA ALA A 682 -6.15 28.10 38.89
C ALA A 682 -7.20 27.67 37.84
N SER A 683 -7.55 28.61 36.95
CA SER A 683 -8.69 28.50 36.04
C SER A 683 -8.31 28.33 34.57
N ALA A 684 -7.03 28.48 34.21
CA ALA A 684 -6.51 28.24 32.86
C ALA A 684 -5.65 26.95 32.77
N GLU A 685 -5.60 26.31 31.60
CA GLU A 685 -4.83 25.05 31.41
C GLU A 685 -3.32 25.27 31.64
N ASN A 686 -2.70 24.31 32.34
CA ASN A 686 -1.28 24.31 32.67
C ASN A 686 -0.82 25.61 33.39
N SER A 687 -1.64 26.11 34.33
CA SER A 687 -1.37 27.32 35.11
C SER A 687 -1.25 27.04 36.61
N VAL A 688 -0.50 27.88 37.33
CA VAL A 688 -0.25 27.75 38.76
C VAL A 688 -0.70 29.02 39.50
N ALA A 689 -1.66 28.90 40.40
CA ALA A 689 -2.05 29.93 41.35
C ALA A 689 -1.35 29.67 42.69
N LEU A 690 -0.29 30.44 42.97
CA LEU A 690 0.60 30.24 44.11
C LEU A 690 0.36 31.30 45.20
N GLY A 691 -0.01 30.85 46.40
CA GLY A 691 -0.36 31.70 47.53
C GLY A 691 -1.87 31.92 47.69
N SER A 692 -2.30 32.30 48.90
CA SER A 692 -3.71 32.53 49.22
C SER A 692 -4.32 33.64 48.34
N GLY A 693 -5.56 33.44 47.88
CA GLY A 693 -6.28 34.37 47.02
C GLY A 693 -5.67 34.63 45.64
N SER A 694 -4.59 33.92 45.28
CA SER A 694 -3.97 34.07 43.96
C SER A 694 -4.88 33.51 42.86
N VAL A 695 -4.91 34.18 41.71
CA VAL A 695 -5.72 33.80 40.55
C VAL A 695 -4.81 33.61 39.33
N ALA A 696 -4.86 32.43 38.72
CA ALA A 696 -4.15 32.11 37.48
C ALA A 696 -5.17 31.84 36.35
N ASP A 697 -5.47 32.90 35.60
CA ASP A 697 -6.50 32.98 34.55
C ASP A 697 -5.92 32.96 33.12
N ARG A 698 -4.59 32.85 32.99
CA ARG A 698 -3.85 32.75 31.71
C ARG A 698 -3.11 31.43 31.62
N GLU A 699 -3.24 30.76 30.48
CA GLU A 699 -2.59 29.47 30.23
C GLU A 699 -1.06 29.57 30.31
N ASN A 700 -0.40 28.49 30.74
CA ASN A 700 1.06 28.39 30.82
C ASN A 700 1.72 29.51 31.67
N SER A 701 1.05 29.96 32.74
CA SER A 701 1.53 31.03 33.62
C SER A 701 1.58 30.62 35.10
N VAL A 702 2.47 31.26 35.85
CA VAL A 702 2.52 31.19 37.31
C VAL A 702 2.08 32.55 37.85
N SER A 703 0.93 32.58 38.52
CA SER A 703 0.43 33.77 39.19
C SER A 703 0.68 33.70 40.70
N VAL A 704 1.34 34.73 41.23
CA VAL A 704 1.68 34.86 42.65
C VAL A 704 0.73 35.79 43.41
N GLY A 705 -0.37 36.22 42.78
CA GLY A 705 -1.35 37.15 43.36
C GLY A 705 -2.62 37.25 42.53
N ALA A 706 -3.31 38.38 42.66
CA ALA A 706 -4.47 38.75 41.85
C ALA A 706 -4.36 40.23 41.46
N ALA A 707 -5.20 40.71 40.52
CA ALA A 707 -5.20 42.12 40.12
C ALA A 707 -5.56 43.04 41.31
N GLY A 708 -4.72 44.04 41.60
CA GLY A 708 -4.83 44.87 42.81
C GLY A 708 -4.39 44.17 44.11
N SER A 709 -3.72 43.03 44.00
CA SER A 709 -3.11 42.26 45.10
C SER A 709 -1.89 41.48 44.58
N GLU A 710 -1.08 42.16 43.77
CA GLU A 710 0.17 41.67 43.22
C GLU A 710 1.23 41.47 44.33
N ARG A 711 2.07 40.44 44.20
CA ARG A 711 3.13 40.15 45.18
C ARG A 711 4.52 40.35 44.59
N GLN A 712 5.39 40.96 45.38
CA GLN A 712 6.80 41.11 45.04
C GLN A 712 7.51 39.75 45.08
N VAL A 713 8.34 39.47 44.08
CA VAL A 713 9.27 38.34 44.10
C VAL A 713 10.63 38.86 44.56
N THR A 714 11.06 38.45 45.75
CA THR A 714 12.31 38.90 46.39
C THR A 714 13.43 37.88 46.19
N ASN A 715 14.68 38.29 46.49
CA ASN A 715 15.88 37.46 46.36
C ASN A 715 16.18 36.93 44.94
N VAL A 716 15.71 37.65 43.90
CA VAL A 716 16.00 37.33 42.49
C VAL A 716 17.47 37.63 42.19
N ALA A 717 18.25 36.57 41.97
CA ALA A 717 19.63 36.65 41.51
C ALA A 717 19.70 37.29 40.11
N SER A 718 20.87 37.83 39.75
CA SER A 718 21.04 38.51 38.45
C SER A 718 20.91 37.51 37.30
N GLY A 719 19.99 37.77 36.37
CA GLY A 719 19.75 36.93 35.20
C GLY A 719 20.97 36.82 34.29
N THR A 720 21.20 35.62 33.74
CA THR A 720 22.38 35.24 32.93
C THR A 720 22.00 34.73 31.53
N SER A 721 20.78 34.22 31.37
CA SER A 721 20.17 33.82 30.10
C SER A 721 19.09 34.81 29.65
N GLY A 722 18.78 34.85 28.36
CA GLY A 722 17.79 35.75 27.77
C GLY A 722 16.33 35.51 28.17
N THR A 723 16.07 34.50 28.99
CA THR A 723 14.75 34.18 29.59
C THR A 723 14.69 34.38 31.10
N ASP A 724 15.80 34.80 31.73
CA ASP A 724 15.87 34.96 33.18
C ASP A 724 15.17 36.26 33.64
N ALA A 725 14.65 36.27 34.86
CA ALA A 725 14.10 37.48 35.46
C ALA A 725 15.24 38.47 35.78
N VAL A 726 15.21 39.65 35.14
CA VAL A 726 16.17 40.74 35.40
C VAL A 726 15.87 41.38 36.75
N ASN A 727 16.86 41.49 37.63
CA ASN A 727 16.68 42.12 38.93
C ASN A 727 16.92 43.65 38.91
N LEU A 728 16.56 44.32 40.01
CA LEU A 728 16.62 45.78 40.08
C LEU A 728 18.06 46.35 40.00
N SER A 729 19.10 45.61 40.39
CA SER A 729 20.49 46.10 40.25
C SER A 729 20.98 46.02 38.81
N GLN A 730 20.61 44.99 38.05
CA GLN A 730 20.87 44.93 36.60
C GLN A 730 20.18 46.08 35.87
N LEU A 731 18.91 46.36 36.18
CA LEU A 731 18.15 47.46 35.60
C LEU A 731 18.79 48.83 35.92
N ASN A 732 19.11 49.08 37.20
CA ASN A 732 19.72 50.36 37.62
C ASN A 732 21.11 50.57 36.99
N ASN A 733 21.92 49.53 36.86
CA ASN A 733 23.22 49.61 36.19
C ASN A 733 23.05 50.03 34.71
N SER A 734 22.12 49.40 33.99
CA SER A 734 21.83 49.74 32.59
C SER A 734 21.29 51.17 32.43
N ILE A 735 20.40 51.62 33.33
CA ILE A 735 19.87 53.01 33.33
C ILE A 735 20.98 54.04 33.57
N SER A 736 21.93 53.76 34.46
CA SER A 736 23.09 54.61 34.71
C SER A 736 23.97 54.76 33.46
N GLU A 737 24.22 53.65 32.77
CA GLU A 737 24.99 53.60 31.52
C GLU A 737 24.32 54.36 30.36
N ILE A 738 22.98 54.26 30.24
CA ILE A 738 22.18 55.03 29.27
C ILE A 738 22.19 56.53 29.58
N THR A 739 22.10 56.91 30.86
CA THR A 739 22.05 58.31 31.30
C THR A 739 23.34 59.06 30.96
N ASN A 740 24.49 58.43 31.20
CA ASN A 740 25.79 59.01 30.86
C ASN A 740 25.96 59.23 29.34
N ASN A 741 25.48 58.28 28.52
CA ASN A 741 25.48 58.44 27.05
C ASN A 741 24.52 59.54 26.57
N SER A 742 23.35 59.68 27.18
CA SER A 742 22.34 60.68 26.79
C SER A 742 22.80 62.11 27.09
N ASN A 743 23.52 62.33 28.19
CA ASN A 743 24.13 63.61 28.51
C ASN A 743 25.21 64.00 27.47
N ALA A 744 26.12 63.07 27.15
CA ALA A 744 27.15 63.27 26.14
C ALA A 744 26.60 63.57 24.73
N TYR A 745 25.43 63.00 24.38
CA TYR A 745 24.72 63.35 23.14
C TYR A 745 24.10 64.76 23.21
N THR A 746 23.45 65.10 24.32
CA THR A 746 22.74 66.38 24.50
C THR A 746 23.69 67.57 24.50
N ASP A 747 24.83 67.47 25.19
CA ASP A 747 25.88 68.51 25.17
C ASP A 747 26.43 68.76 23.75
N LYS A 748 26.48 67.71 22.92
CA LYS A 748 26.90 67.81 21.52
C LYS A 748 25.88 68.59 20.67
N ALA A 749 24.58 68.42 20.93
CA ALA A 749 23.50 69.14 20.25
C ALA A 749 23.39 70.61 20.69
N ILE A 750 23.44 70.89 22.01
CA ILE A 750 23.36 72.25 22.57
C ILE A 750 24.49 73.15 22.03
N ASN A 751 25.69 72.60 21.84
CA ASN A 751 26.83 73.36 21.32
C ASN A 751 26.75 73.67 19.80
N SER A 752 25.93 72.95 19.03
CA SER A 752 25.57 73.34 17.66
C SER A 752 24.59 74.51 17.68
N LEU A 753 23.50 74.42 18.44
CA LEU A 753 22.48 75.47 18.54
C LEU A 753 23.05 76.85 18.97
N ARG A 754 24.10 76.84 19.82
CA ARG A 754 24.84 78.06 20.21
C ARG A 754 25.58 78.76 19.05
N LYS A 755 25.90 78.07 17.95
CA LYS A 755 26.48 78.70 16.74
C LYS A 755 25.40 79.41 15.94
N ASP A 756 24.27 78.75 15.73
CA ASP A 756 23.18 79.24 14.87
C ASP A 756 22.57 80.53 15.44
N ILE A 757 22.42 80.61 16.77
CA ILE A 757 21.97 81.83 17.48
C ILE A 757 22.95 83.01 17.28
N LYS A 758 24.26 82.76 17.16
CA LYS A 758 25.27 83.82 16.89
C LYS A 758 25.27 84.30 15.44
N ALA A 759 24.85 83.47 14.49
CA ALA A 759 24.63 83.94 13.12
C ALA A 759 23.48 84.95 13.08
N LEU A 760 22.34 84.59 13.68
CA LEU A 760 21.12 85.42 13.74
C LEU A 760 21.36 86.82 14.31
N ASP A 761 22.09 86.94 15.44
CA ASP A 761 22.43 88.25 16.06
C ASP A 761 23.29 89.14 15.15
N SER A 762 24.16 88.53 14.35
CA SER A 762 25.05 89.23 13.42
C SER A 762 24.30 89.82 12.22
N ASP A 763 23.32 89.10 11.69
CA ASP A 763 22.51 89.53 10.54
C ASP A 763 21.49 90.60 10.94
N LEU A 764 20.84 90.42 12.11
CA LEU A 764 19.90 91.39 12.67
C LEU A 764 20.59 92.75 12.93
N SER A 765 21.84 92.72 13.42
CA SER A 765 22.66 93.92 13.62
C SER A 765 22.96 94.67 12.30
N ALA A 766 23.13 93.97 11.18
CA ALA A 766 23.39 94.58 9.88
C ALA A 766 22.11 95.14 9.22
N GLY A 767 20.94 94.56 9.48
CA GLY A 767 19.65 95.14 9.12
C GLY A 767 19.44 96.53 9.76
N ILE A 768 19.80 96.67 11.04
CA ILE A 768 19.72 97.95 11.76
C ILE A 768 20.66 99.01 11.14
N ALA A 769 21.89 98.63 10.76
CA ALA A 769 22.79 99.53 10.05
C ALA A 769 22.19 100.07 8.74
N GLY A 770 21.45 99.22 8.00
CA GLY A 770 20.71 99.59 6.79
C GLY A 770 19.57 100.58 7.01
N ALA A 771 18.85 100.47 8.13
CA ALA A 771 17.82 101.43 8.53
C ALA A 771 18.43 102.81 8.85
N MET A 772 19.55 102.85 9.58
CA MET A 772 20.23 104.12 9.90
C MET A 772 20.80 104.82 8.66
N ALA A 773 21.34 104.07 7.70
CA ALA A 773 21.84 104.64 6.45
C ALA A 773 20.74 105.33 5.63
N MET A 774 19.53 104.75 5.57
CA MET A 774 18.38 105.40 4.89
C MET A 774 17.82 106.58 5.68
N ALA A 775 17.86 106.56 7.02
CA ALA A 775 17.37 107.67 7.85
C ALA A 775 18.20 108.95 7.67
N ALA A 776 19.48 108.84 7.30
CA ALA A 776 20.41 109.97 7.17
C ALA A 776 20.29 110.75 5.84
N LEU A 777 19.41 110.38 4.91
CA LEU A 777 19.34 110.96 3.55
C LEU A 777 18.66 112.34 3.48
N PRO A 778 19.37 113.42 3.10
CA PRO A 778 18.79 114.74 2.85
C PRO A 778 17.68 114.75 1.78
N GLN A 779 16.84 115.78 1.82
CA GLN A 779 15.75 116.02 0.87
C GLN A 779 15.68 117.50 0.49
N PRO A 780 15.11 117.87 -0.67
CA PRO A 780 14.99 119.25 -1.09
C PRO A 780 13.98 120.00 -0.21
N TYR A 781 14.08 121.33 -0.19
CA TYR A 781 13.27 122.22 0.63
C TYR A 781 12.62 123.38 -0.17
N ALA A 782 12.72 123.34 -1.51
CA ALA A 782 12.17 124.35 -2.41
C ALA A 782 11.06 123.74 -3.31
N PRO A 783 9.93 124.43 -3.55
CA PRO A 783 8.89 123.97 -4.47
C PRO A 783 9.41 123.74 -5.89
N GLY A 784 9.01 122.62 -6.50
CA GLY A 784 9.46 122.21 -7.84
C GLY A 784 10.90 121.68 -7.91
N ALA A 785 11.68 121.72 -6.83
CA ALA A 785 13.04 121.21 -6.82
C ALA A 785 13.05 119.67 -6.75
N SER A 786 13.86 119.07 -7.62
CA SER A 786 14.27 117.67 -7.55
C SER A 786 15.67 117.59 -6.97
N MET A 787 15.91 116.66 -6.05
CA MET A 787 17.22 116.43 -5.45
C MET A 787 17.47 114.93 -5.26
N ILE A 788 18.70 114.53 -5.61
CA ILE A 788 19.27 113.21 -5.33
C ILE A 788 20.21 113.36 -4.13
N SER A 789 20.23 112.36 -3.26
CA SER A 789 21.08 112.32 -2.07
C SER A 789 21.64 110.93 -1.82
N GLY A 790 22.76 110.86 -1.08
CA GLY A 790 23.43 109.62 -0.68
C GLY A 790 23.92 109.70 0.76
N GLY A 791 24.02 108.56 1.44
CA GLY A 791 24.33 108.48 2.87
C GLY A 791 24.94 107.13 3.27
N ALA A 792 25.57 107.09 4.45
CA ALA A 792 26.25 105.91 4.99
C ALA A 792 26.17 105.86 6.52
N ALA A 793 26.19 104.66 7.12
CA ALA A 793 26.11 104.47 8.58
C ALA A 793 26.87 103.21 9.07
N ASN A 794 27.06 103.11 10.40
CA ASN A 794 27.57 101.91 11.09
C ASN A 794 26.81 101.66 12.40
N TYR A 795 26.50 100.40 12.70
CA TYR A 795 25.97 99.94 13.99
C TYR A 795 26.69 98.66 14.43
N ARG A 796 27.25 98.66 15.64
CA ARG A 796 27.93 97.50 16.26
C ARG A 796 28.93 96.76 15.35
N GLY A 797 29.63 97.50 14.48
CA GLY A 797 30.64 96.94 13.57
C GLY A 797 30.13 96.52 12.19
N GLN A 798 28.81 96.53 11.94
CA GLN A 798 28.23 96.38 10.60
C GLN A 798 27.90 97.76 10.03
N SER A 799 28.09 97.97 8.72
CA SER A 799 27.90 99.24 8.03
C SER A 799 26.94 99.14 6.85
N SER A 800 26.46 100.28 6.34
CA SER A 800 25.53 100.31 5.20
C SER A 800 25.60 101.62 4.42
N LEU A 801 25.21 101.56 3.15
CA LEU A 801 25.14 102.63 2.17
C LEU A 801 23.70 102.78 1.67
N ALA A 802 23.25 104.02 1.43
CA ALA A 802 21.92 104.33 0.91
C ALA A 802 21.94 105.46 -0.14
N ILE A 803 21.00 105.40 -1.09
CA ILE A 803 20.78 106.42 -2.15
C ILE A 803 19.29 106.74 -2.21
N GLY A 804 18.95 108.02 -2.40
CA GLY A 804 17.58 108.51 -2.46
C GLY A 804 17.32 109.48 -3.60
N ILE A 805 16.10 109.45 -4.15
CA ILE A 805 15.56 110.39 -5.13
C ILE A 805 14.29 111.00 -4.53
N SER A 806 14.20 112.33 -4.53
CA SER A 806 13.07 113.04 -3.91
C SER A 806 12.67 114.31 -4.65
N HIS A 807 11.37 114.60 -4.60
CA HIS A 807 10.74 115.69 -5.34
C HIS A 807 9.65 116.36 -4.49
N ILE A 808 9.61 117.69 -4.53
CA ILE A 808 8.55 118.51 -3.91
C ILE A 808 7.80 119.25 -5.01
N SER A 809 6.47 119.20 -4.98
CA SER A 809 5.61 119.78 -6.01
C SER A 809 5.81 121.29 -6.19
N SER A 810 5.45 121.82 -7.37
CA SER A 810 5.54 123.25 -7.72
C SER A 810 4.70 124.18 -6.83
N ASN A 811 3.72 123.65 -6.10
CA ASN A 811 2.93 124.35 -5.09
C ASN A 811 3.35 124.06 -3.64
N GLY A 812 4.44 123.31 -3.42
CA GLY A 812 5.01 123.02 -2.11
C GLY A 812 4.24 122.05 -1.20
N LYS A 813 3.11 121.48 -1.64
CA LYS A 813 2.22 120.66 -0.78
C LYS A 813 2.48 119.15 -0.78
N TRP A 814 3.06 118.61 -1.84
CA TRP A 814 3.33 117.17 -1.96
C TRP A 814 4.82 116.89 -1.92
N VAL A 815 5.20 115.92 -1.08
CA VAL A 815 6.57 115.45 -0.91
C VAL A 815 6.61 113.96 -1.23
N SER A 816 7.38 113.57 -2.24
CA SER A 816 7.56 112.16 -2.63
C SER A 816 9.04 111.77 -2.53
N LYS A 817 9.30 110.61 -1.93
CA LYS A 817 10.66 110.12 -1.63
C LYS A 817 10.74 108.61 -1.87
N LEU A 818 11.73 108.21 -2.67
CA LEU A 818 12.08 106.82 -2.96
C LEU A 818 13.54 106.61 -2.56
N GLN A 819 13.82 105.58 -1.75
CA GLN A 819 15.14 105.35 -1.20
C GLN A 819 15.39 103.85 -0.91
N GLY A 820 16.63 103.40 -1.09
CA GLY A 820 17.05 102.02 -0.86
C GLY A 820 18.47 101.94 -0.30
N SER A 821 18.80 100.81 0.32
CA SER A 821 20.09 100.58 0.96
C SER A 821 20.60 99.15 0.82
N THR A 822 21.92 98.99 1.03
CA THR A 822 22.61 97.70 1.15
C THR A 822 23.70 97.76 2.22
N ASN A 823 24.03 96.63 2.87
CA ASN A 823 24.87 96.58 4.06
C ASN A 823 26.16 95.76 3.87
N SER A 824 27.05 95.78 4.88
CA SER A 824 28.32 95.05 4.92
C SER A 824 28.20 93.53 5.04
N ARG A 825 26.97 92.99 5.09
CA ARG A 825 26.68 91.55 4.97
C ARG A 825 26.22 91.17 3.55
N GLY A 826 25.77 92.14 2.76
CA GLY A 826 25.26 91.97 1.39
C GLY A 826 23.73 92.03 1.26
N ASP A 827 22.99 92.21 2.36
CA ASP A 827 21.53 92.33 2.30
C ASP A 827 21.08 93.65 1.64
N THR A 828 19.82 93.71 1.24
CA THR A 828 19.21 94.88 0.56
C THR A 828 17.84 95.21 1.12
N ALA A 829 17.48 96.51 1.12
CA ALA A 829 16.18 97.00 1.55
C ALA A 829 15.71 98.17 0.66
N VAL A 830 14.39 98.29 0.48
CA VAL A 830 13.75 99.31 -0.37
C VAL A 830 12.58 99.93 0.38
N SER A 831 12.40 101.25 0.27
CA SER A 831 11.26 101.97 0.86
C SER A 831 10.77 103.11 -0.04
N VAL A 832 9.46 103.32 -0.06
CA VAL A 832 8.78 104.38 -0.80
C VAL A 832 7.81 105.10 0.12
N GLY A 833 7.77 106.44 0.06
CA GLY A 833 6.90 107.26 0.90
C GLY A 833 6.36 108.48 0.15
N ALA A 834 5.11 108.81 0.44
CA ALA A 834 4.44 110.01 -0.03
C ALA A 834 3.80 110.74 1.16
N GLY A 835 4.05 112.04 1.27
CA GLY A 835 3.50 112.91 2.31
C GLY A 835 2.79 114.11 1.71
N TYR A 836 1.71 114.53 2.37
CA TYR A 836 0.97 115.74 2.06
C TYR A 836 1.07 116.70 3.24
N GLN A 837 1.49 117.94 2.98
CA GLN A 837 1.54 119.03 3.95
C GLN A 837 0.59 120.16 3.51
N TRP A 838 -0.18 120.68 4.46
CA TRP A 838 -1.34 121.55 4.20
C TRP A 838 -1.14 122.99 4.67
#